data_AF-A0A4T0MAA3-F1
#
_entry.id   AF-A0A4T0MAA3-F1
#
_cell.length_a   1.000
_cell.length_b   1.000
_cell.length_c   1.000
_cell.angle_alpha   90.00
_cell.angle_beta   90.00
_cell.angle_gamma   90.00
#
_symmetry.space_group_name_H-M   'P 1'
#
loop_
_entity.id
_entity.type
_entity.pdbx_description
1 polymer ?
#
loop_
_entity_poly.entity_id
_entity_poly.type
_entity_poly.pdbx_seq_one_letter_code
_entity_poly.pdbx_strand_id
1 'polypeptide(L)'
;MTARLFTLDPLPGFRPKTLSGHKDRVIDAYFSKDSKSIYTVSRDGAVFVWTAKESEEDSDSDEDSDSSSSSSDSSMDEDRQIADTRWGVSARHYFNMPGTRVVCSTFHQNSSLLIVGFNTGVFGLWELPSFTNLHTLSISQEKVTSVDINPSGEWLAFGARKLGQLLVWEWQSESYVLKQQGHFSDMNAVAYAPDGQLVATGGDDGKVKLWNLSSGFCTVTFSDHTSAISQVEFAKQGRILFSASLDGTVRAYDLIRYRNFKTFTSPTPTQFSSMTVDDSGEVLAAGSIDSFEIFLWSVQTGKLMDVMSGHQGPVSGLSFGPGGAQLASSSWDRTIRVWDIFRRARTVDPYSLNSDALTVTFRPDGKELAASTLDGQIQFWSLEDDKQTGVIEGRKDISGGRKQDDRITAANNSSGKCFNSLCYTADGNYILAGGNSKYVLLYDVKEGVSLKKFQISENLSLDGTQEFLDNRMLLDDGSNIPTGPKGDESDLEDRLDVSLPGAQGGDLSKRKYRPEIRTKSVKVSPTGRTWATASTDGLIVYSLDESVLFDPFDLDIDLTPESVAKTVSKGDYLVALVMAFRLNDEKLVEMVYTSTPPAEIKLIVKQLPLVYVDKLVMFIGKHMERSVHLEFDLIWVSSLLSYHGRTLRSRQIEFATPLRSVQKGLVDWQKGITALMSNDTLNTSSYDIDAEQIKKLHELKERIPQDIRSRRRADGELMHDDNELVRFLQARKWDIDASEKMFRNYLQWRKDFNIDELSESFELTKDEKAALDQYYPQFFHKTDKLGRPLYYQQFNKLDASALFEKITPERFTLNQVISNERLVKDTFRACSKARGLHVSQTVNIMDVKGIAYYQFWKIRGRFQSIIQILQDNYPELSGPIVIINAPTGFSTIWKVVKAMMDQATASKVSIHGSGYKEALKELSFDENLPTEFGGSCVCSLHADEKELYENGTSKDKPSTCAIKGPRPTLDEVSNGNFENIGVINKDDDAS
;
A
#
# COMPACT_ATOMS: atom_id res chain seq x y z
N MET A 1 29.61 -35.73 4.19
CA MET A 1 28.48 -36.31 3.44
C MET A 1 27.74 -37.38 4.25
N THR A 2 27.68 -37.21 5.57
CA THR A 2 27.16 -38.22 6.51
C THR A 2 26.38 -37.51 7.59
N ALA A 3 25.29 -38.09 8.06
CA ALA A 3 24.64 -37.66 9.30
C ALA A 3 25.16 -38.50 10.48
N ARG A 4 25.11 -37.98 11.70
CA ARG A 4 25.55 -38.70 12.90
C ARG A 4 24.49 -38.62 13.97
N LEU A 5 24.27 -39.74 14.66
CA LEU A 5 23.39 -39.85 15.80
C LEU A 5 24.21 -39.77 17.08
N PHE A 6 23.87 -38.81 17.94
CA PHE A 6 24.47 -38.61 19.25
C PHE A 6 23.39 -38.69 20.33
N THR A 7 23.78 -39.11 21.52
CA THR A 7 22.94 -39.04 22.73
C THR A 7 23.36 -37.82 23.54
N LEU A 8 22.41 -37.22 24.26
CA LEU A 8 22.71 -36.08 25.14
C LEU A 8 23.53 -36.53 26.35
N ASP A 9 23.12 -37.65 26.96
CA ASP A 9 23.83 -38.30 28.06
C ASP A 9 24.65 -39.51 27.57
N PRO A 10 25.78 -39.83 28.24
CA PRO A 10 26.57 -41.01 27.92
C PRO A 10 25.82 -42.28 28.32
N LEU A 11 25.31 -43.01 27.33
CA LEU A 11 24.69 -44.32 27.54
C LEU A 11 25.74 -45.44 27.52
N PRO A 12 25.67 -46.42 28.44
CA PRO A 12 26.61 -47.55 28.46
C PRO A 12 26.45 -48.39 27.18
N GLY A 13 27.54 -48.59 26.45
CA GLY A 13 27.55 -49.38 25.20
C GLY A 13 27.18 -48.61 23.93
N PHE A 14 26.68 -47.37 24.03
CA PHE A 14 26.36 -46.56 22.85
C PHE A 14 27.63 -45.95 22.24
N ARG A 15 27.79 -46.15 20.93
CA ARG A 15 28.79 -45.44 20.11
C ARG A 15 28.04 -44.58 19.09
N PRO A 16 28.47 -43.32 18.84
CA PRO A 16 27.83 -42.46 17.86
C PRO A 16 27.72 -43.15 16.49
N LYS A 17 26.48 -43.35 16.03
CA LYS A 17 26.20 -44.04 14.77
C LYS A 17 26.33 -43.07 13.61
N THR A 18 27.00 -43.50 12.54
CA THR A 18 27.22 -42.69 11.33
C THR A 18 26.34 -43.20 10.20
N LEU A 19 25.48 -42.33 9.66
CA LEU A 19 24.64 -42.60 8.49
C LEU A 19 25.38 -42.13 7.23
N SER A 20 25.88 -43.07 6.43
CA SER A 20 26.68 -42.79 5.23
C SER A 20 26.04 -43.37 3.97
N GLY A 21 26.11 -42.64 2.85
CA GLY A 21 25.59 -43.09 1.56
C GLY A 21 25.23 -41.99 0.57
N HIS A 22 25.32 -40.72 0.98
CA HIS A 22 25.02 -39.56 0.14
C HIS A 22 26.17 -39.21 -0.80
N LYS A 23 25.83 -38.70 -2.00
CA LYS A 23 26.81 -38.28 -3.03
C LYS A 23 27.33 -36.86 -2.84
N ASP A 24 26.54 -36.01 -2.21
CA ASP A 24 26.89 -34.63 -1.85
C ASP A 24 26.68 -34.42 -0.34
N ARG A 25 26.92 -33.19 0.15
CA ARG A 25 26.68 -32.82 1.55
C ARG A 25 25.22 -33.08 1.93
N VAL A 26 25.04 -33.63 3.14
CA VAL A 26 23.74 -33.69 3.81
C VAL A 26 23.44 -32.28 4.32
N ILE A 27 22.26 -31.78 4.03
CA ILE A 27 21.81 -30.46 4.48
C ILE A 27 21.27 -30.63 5.89
N ASP A 28 20.24 -31.47 6.04
CA ASP A 28 19.62 -31.75 7.34
C ASP A 28 19.24 -33.23 7.49
N ALA A 29 19.07 -33.62 8.76
CA ALA A 29 18.57 -34.93 9.16
C ALA A 29 17.47 -34.77 10.21
N TYR A 30 16.37 -35.51 10.07
CA TYR A 30 15.16 -35.36 10.86
C TYR A 30 14.70 -36.70 11.43
N PHE A 31 14.13 -36.67 12.64
CA PHE A 31 13.41 -37.82 13.18
C PHE A 31 11.94 -37.76 12.78
N SER A 32 11.36 -38.93 12.52
CA SER A 32 9.90 -39.11 12.49
C SER A 32 9.29 -38.90 13.88
N LYS A 33 7.98 -38.64 13.97
CA LYS A 33 7.24 -38.50 15.23
C LYS A 33 7.44 -39.69 16.17
N ASP A 34 7.43 -40.89 15.60
CA ASP A 34 7.61 -42.14 16.36
C ASP A 34 9.09 -42.45 16.63
N SER A 35 10.01 -41.62 16.14
CA SER A 35 11.48 -41.79 16.22
C SER A 35 12.03 -43.12 15.66
N LYS A 36 11.19 -43.92 14.99
CA LYS A 36 11.57 -45.19 14.33
C LYS A 36 12.27 -45.00 12.99
N SER A 37 12.05 -43.86 12.35
CA SER A 37 12.60 -43.51 11.05
C SER A 37 13.39 -42.22 11.14
N ILE A 38 14.55 -42.19 10.48
CA ILE A 38 15.34 -40.98 10.29
C ILE A 38 15.29 -40.62 8.81
N TYR A 39 15.03 -39.34 8.50
CA TYR A 39 15.06 -38.80 7.16
C TYR A 39 16.33 -37.98 6.99
N THR A 40 17.07 -38.18 5.91
CA THR A 40 18.25 -37.35 5.61
C THR A 40 18.10 -36.76 4.22
N VAL A 41 18.24 -35.44 4.09
CA VAL A 41 18.12 -34.69 2.84
C VAL A 41 19.50 -34.20 2.40
N SER A 42 19.87 -34.45 1.16
CA SER A 42 21.15 -34.05 0.58
C SER A 42 21.03 -32.92 -0.44
N ARG A 43 22.16 -32.24 -0.68
CA ARG A 43 22.25 -31.11 -1.62
C ARG A 43 21.94 -31.48 -3.06
N ASP A 44 22.30 -32.69 -3.49
CA ASP A 44 22.00 -33.23 -4.82
C ASP A 44 20.52 -33.58 -5.01
N GLY A 45 19.69 -33.41 -3.98
CA GLY A 45 18.25 -33.61 -4.06
C GLY A 45 17.79 -35.05 -3.82
N ALA A 46 18.55 -35.80 -3.03
CA ALA A 46 18.16 -37.11 -2.55
C ALA A 46 17.62 -37.05 -1.11
N VAL A 47 16.60 -37.86 -0.84
CA VAL A 47 16.04 -38.07 0.50
C VAL A 47 16.14 -39.54 0.83
N PHE A 48 16.90 -39.89 1.86
CA PHE A 48 16.99 -41.27 2.34
C PHE A 48 16.16 -41.45 3.59
N VAL A 49 15.40 -42.55 3.62
CA VAL A 49 14.66 -43.03 4.79
C VAL A 49 15.48 -44.14 5.44
N TRP A 50 15.86 -43.93 6.69
CA TRP A 50 16.60 -44.89 7.49
C TRP A 50 15.64 -45.52 8.50
N THR A 51 15.65 -46.84 8.60
CA THR A 51 14.88 -47.60 9.60
C THR A 51 15.78 -48.66 10.22
N ALA A 52 15.30 -49.34 11.27
CA ALA A 52 16.00 -50.49 11.82
C ALA A 52 16.14 -51.58 10.75
N LYS A 53 17.36 -52.08 10.54
CA LYS A 53 17.61 -53.24 9.69
C LYS A 53 17.02 -54.46 10.38
N GLU A 54 16.11 -55.17 9.72
CA GLU A 54 15.70 -56.50 10.17
C GLU A 54 16.93 -57.41 10.14
N SER A 55 17.19 -58.12 11.24
CA SER A 55 18.29 -59.07 11.30
C SER A 55 18.01 -60.23 10.35
N GLU A 56 18.52 -60.14 9.13
CA GLU A 56 18.73 -61.30 8.27
C GLU A 56 19.76 -62.19 8.97
N GLU A 57 19.28 -63.13 9.80
CA GLU A 57 19.93 -64.43 9.89
C GLU A 57 19.81 -65.05 8.50
N ASP A 58 20.95 -65.50 7.96
CA ASP A 58 21.15 -66.20 6.68
C ASP A 58 21.42 -65.36 5.41
N SER A 59 22.59 -64.72 5.33
CA SER A 59 23.58 -64.91 4.24
C SER A 59 24.63 -63.81 4.24
N ASP A 60 25.71 -64.04 4.98
CA ASP A 60 27.09 -64.06 4.46
C ASP A 60 28.02 -64.14 5.66
N SER A 61 28.65 -65.31 5.76
CA SER A 61 29.75 -65.59 6.69
C SER A 61 30.94 -64.71 6.36
N ASP A 62 31.31 -63.81 7.26
CA ASP A 62 32.70 -63.47 7.48
C ASP A 62 32.91 -63.27 8.99
N GLU A 63 33.79 -64.12 9.51
CA GLU A 63 34.24 -64.23 10.89
C GLU A 63 34.92 -62.92 11.33
N ASP A 64 34.50 -62.35 12.46
CA ASP A 64 35.40 -62.04 13.59
C ASP A 64 34.74 -61.17 14.68
N SER A 65 35.05 -61.55 15.93
CA SER A 65 34.95 -60.81 17.20
C SER A 65 33.68 -60.98 18.08
N ASP A 66 33.75 -62.01 18.92
CA ASP A 66 33.45 -62.05 20.37
C ASP A 66 32.49 -61.02 20.98
N SER A 67 31.30 -61.49 21.37
CA SER A 67 30.77 -61.24 22.72
C SER A 67 29.76 -62.31 23.13
N SER A 68 30.13 -63.08 24.15
CA SER A 68 29.28 -64.08 24.80
C SER A 68 28.43 -63.47 25.92
N SER A 69 27.23 -64.05 26.08
CA SER A 69 26.39 -64.19 27.28
C SER A 69 25.29 -63.14 27.56
N SER A 70 24.08 -63.51 27.09
CA SER A 70 22.87 -63.82 27.88
C SER A 70 22.51 -62.96 29.10
N SER A 71 21.33 -62.34 29.09
CA SER A 71 20.09 -62.90 29.67
C SER A 71 19.04 -61.81 29.92
N SER A 72 17.83 -62.06 29.43
CA SER A 72 16.52 -61.62 29.95
C SER A 72 16.51 -60.54 31.03
N ASP A 73 16.29 -59.30 30.62
CA ASP A 73 15.64 -58.27 31.43
C ASP A 73 14.54 -57.62 30.59
N SER A 74 13.37 -58.25 30.56
CA SER A 74 12.18 -57.86 29.81
C SER A 74 11.45 -56.69 30.47
N SER A 75 12.19 -55.64 30.80
CA SER A 75 11.68 -54.33 31.23
C SER A 75 12.73 -53.22 31.03
N MET A 76 13.58 -53.32 30.00
CA MET A 76 14.50 -52.23 29.66
C MET A 76 13.79 -51.19 28.80
N ASP A 77 13.52 -50.05 29.44
CA ASP A 77 13.39 -48.69 28.93
C ASP A 77 13.04 -48.55 27.42
N GLU A 78 11.79 -48.21 27.11
CA GLU A 78 11.39 -47.74 25.76
C GLU A 78 12.34 -46.65 25.23
N ASP A 79 12.98 -45.90 26.13
CA ASP A 79 13.93 -44.83 25.84
C ASP A 79 15.26 -45.30 25.19
N ARG A 80 15.67 -46.57 25.33
CA ARG A 80 16.95 -47.07 24.77
C ARG A 80 16.85 -47.66 23.37
N GLN A 81 15.63 -47.83 22.85
CA GLN A 81 15.40 -48.50 21.58
C GLN A 81 16.11 -47.80 20.40
N ILE A 82 16.17 -46.47 20.38
CA ILE A 82 16.84 -45.67 19.33
C ILE A 82 18.37 -45.84 19.36
N ALA A 83 18.94 -45.99 20.57
CA ALA A 83 20.37 -46.09 20.78
C ALA A 83 20.89 -47.45 20.30
N ASP A 84 20.11 -48.52 20.45
CA ASP A 84 20.54 -49.90 20.15
C ASP A 84 20.22 -50.33 18.70
N THR A 85 19.27 -49.67 18.01
CA THR A 85 18.88 -50.02 16.63
C THR A 85 20.01 -49.93 15.60
N ARG A 86 20.26 -50.99 14.85
CA ARG A 86 21.16 -50.95 13.69
C ARG A 86 20.44 -50.27 12.52
N TRP A 87 20.81 -49.04 12.22
CA TRP A 87 20.19 -48.24 11.16
C TRP A 87 20.63 -48.71 9.76
N GLY A 88 19.67 -48.96 8.87
CA GLY A 88 19.87 -49.26 7.45
C GLY A 88 19.02 -48.35 6.57
N VAL A 89 19.40 -48.19 5.29
CA VAL A 89 18.60 -47.43 4.33
C VAL A 89 17.43 -48.29 3.87
N SER A 90 16.21 -47.84 4.16
CA SER A 90 14.98 -48.50 3.71
C SER A 90 14.56 -48.03 2.31
N ALA A 91 14.55 -46.71 2.09
CA ALA A 91 14.14 -46.13 0.82
C ALA A 91 15.04 -44.95 0.41
N ARG A 92 15.15 -44.74 -0.91
CA ARG A 92 15.85 -43.61 -1.52
C ARG A 92 14.91 -42.91 -2.48
N HIS A 93 14.60 -41.66 -2.18
CA HIS A 93 13.78 -40.80 -3.02
C HIS A 93 14.62 -39.67 -3.62
N TYR A 94 14.19 -39.15 -4.77
CA TYR A 94 14.87 -38.07 -5.46
C TYR A 94 13.84 -37.05 -5.96
N PHE A 95 14.15 -35.76 -5.87
CA PHE A 95 13.25 -34.70 -6.33
C PHE A 95 13.19 -34.56 -7.86
N ASN A 96 14.19 -35.06 -8.59
CA ASN A 96 14.25 -35.11 -10.05
C ASN A 96 14.07 -33.76 -10.78
N MET A 97 14.56 -32.66 -10.18
CA MET A 97 14.55 -31.34 -10.81
C MET A 97 15.91 -31.00 -11.45
N PRO A 98 16.01 -30.92 -12.79
CA PRO A 98 17.29 -30.77 -13.48
C PRO A 98 17.91 -29.40 -13.22
N GLY A 99 19.22 -29.37 -12.96
CA GLY A 99 19.97 -28.12 -12.73
C GLY A 99 19.65 -27.42 -11.40
N THR A 100 18.82 -28.03 -10.55
CA THR A 100 18.52 -27.51 -9.22
C THR A 100 19.30 -28.22 -8.13
N ARG A 101 19.58 -27.50 -7.06
CA ARG A 101 20.19 -28.04 -5.83
C ARG A 101 19.36 -27.61 -4.64
N VAL A 102 19.28 -28.49 -3.65
CA VAL A 102 18.67 -28.18 -2.36
C VAL A 102 19.59 -27.21 -1.63
N VAL A 103 19.03 -26.12 -1.10
CA VAL A 103 19.78 -25.13 -0.32
C VAL A 103 19.43 -25.26 1.16
N CYS A 104 18.16 -25.38 1.46
CA CYS A 104 17.62 -25.49 2.81
C CYS A 104 16.46 -26.48 2.82
N SER A 105 16.26 -27.11 3.98
CA SER A 105 15.12 -27.98 4.23
C SER A 105 14.58 -27.73 5.64
N THR A 106 13.32 -28.10 5.88
CA THR A 106 12.75 -28.21 7.22
C THR A 106 11.72 -29.35 7.24
N PHE A 107 11.52 -29.97 8.39
CA PHE A 107 10.58 -31.07 8.55
C PHE A 107 9.68 -30.85 9.76
N HIS A 108 8.38 -30.85 9.55
CA HIS A 108 7.40 -30.80 10.63
C HIS A 108 6.96 -32.22 11.01
N GLN A 109 7.33 -32.63 12.22
CA GLN A 109 7.12 -34.00 12.69
C GLN A 109 5.64 -34.37 12.84
N ASN A 110 4.81 -33.45 13.32
CA ASN A 110 3.41 -33.75 13.64
C ASN A 110 2.56 -34.00 12.39
N SER A 111 2.80 -33.25 11.31
CA SER A 111 2.12 -33.43 10.02
C SER A 111 2.93 -34.25 9.01
N SER A 112 4.13 -34.70 9.39
CA SER A 112 5.08 -35.41 8.53
C SER A 112 5.36 -34.71 7.19
N LEU A 113 5.43 -33.38 7.22
CA LEU A 113 5.69 -32.55 6.05
C LEU A 113 7.17 -32.20 5.95
N LEU A 114 7.77 -32.52 4.81
CA LEU A 114 9.10 -32.07 4.41
C LEU A 114 8.98 -30.88 3.46
N ILE A 115 9.59 -29.75 3.83
CA ILE A 115 9.69 -28.57 2.98
C ILE A 115 11.12 -28.40 2.53
N VAL A 116 11.30 -28.11 1.24
CA VAL A 116 12.62 -27.92 0.65
C VAL A 116 12.63 -26.66 -0.21
N GLY A 117 13.65 -25.82 0.01
CA GLY A 117 13.98 -24.67 -0.83
C GLY A 117 15.16 -24.97 -1.76
N PHE A 118 15.02 -24.61 -3.04
CA PHE A 118 16.05 -24.80 -4.07
C PHE A 118 16.80 -23.51 -4.41
N ASN A 119 17.94 -23.66 -5.10
CA ASN A 119 18.77 -22.55 -5.58
C ASN A 119 18.12 -21.69 -6.67
N THR A 120 17.13 -22.20 -7.39
CA THR A 120 16.43 -21.46 -8.46
C THR A 120 15.33 -20.54 -7.93
N GLY A 121 15.04 -20.55 -6.61
CA GLY A 121 13.92 -19.81 -6.02
C GLY A 121 12.59 -20.56 -6.03
N VAL A 122 12.61 -21.82 -6.49
CA VAL A 122 11.53 -22.78 -6.33
C VAL A 122 11.62 -23.40 -4.94
N PHE A 123 10.47 -23.68 -4.33
CA PHE A 123 10.37 -24.56 -3.18
C PHE A 123 9.39 -25.69 -3.49
N GLY A 124 9.47 -26.76 -2.71
CA GLY A 124 8.43 -27.77 -2.71
C GLY A 124 8.08 -28.26 -1.32
N LEU A 125 6.93 -28.93 -1.26
CA LEU A 125 6.34 -29.54 -0.09
C LEU A 125 6.09 -31.02 -0.41
N TRP A 126 6.61 -31.91 0.43
CA TRP A 126 6.43 -33.35 0.32
C TRP A 126 5.87 -33.92 1.62
N GLU A 127 5.01 -34.90 1.49
CA GLU A 127 4.56 -35.72 2.62
C GLU A 127 5.48 -36.94 2.73
N LEU A 128 5.99 -37.20 3.93
CA LEU A 128 6.76 -38.40 4.26
C LEU A 128 5.90 -39.29 5.18
N PRO A 129 6.07 -40.63 5.16
CA PRO A 129 7.09 -41.42 4.46
C PRO A 129 6.80 -41.73 2.98
N SER A 130 5.60 -41.45 2.47
CA SER A 130 5.16 -41.80 1.11
C SER A 130 5.92 -41.08 -0.01
N PHE A 131 6.57 -39.96 0.29
CA PHE A 131 7.23 -39.07 -0.66
C PHE A 131 6.29 -38.55 -1.76
N THR A 132 5.06 -38.20 -1.39
CA THR A 132 4.09 -37.55 -2.29
C THR A 132 4.38 -36.05 -2.34
N ASN A 133 4.52 -35.49 -3.56
CA ASN A 133 4.65 -34.05 -3.73
C ASN A 133 3.27 -33.40 -3.56
N LEU A 134 3.14 -32.48 -2.61
CA LEU A 134 1.91 -31.71 -2.41
C LEU A 134 1.93 -30.47 -3.30
N HIS A 135 2.98 -29.66 -3.19
CA HIS A 135 3.13 -28.43 -3.97
C HIS A 135 4.57 -28.20 -4.39
N THR A 136 4.74 -27.55 -5.55
CA THR A 136 6.02 -27.03 -6.02
C THR A 136 5.76 -25.68 -6.69
N LEU A 137 6.29 -24.60 -6.13
CA LEU A 137 5.99 -23.23 -6.56
C LEU A 137 7.27 -22.40 -6.62
N SER A 138 7.33 -21.46 -7.57
CA SER A 138 8.43 -20.49 -7.67
C SER A 138 8.05 -19.22 -6.93
N ILE A 139 8.84 -18.86 -5.92
CA ILE A 139 8.58 -17.65 -5.13
C ILE A 139 9.47 -16.49 -5.56
N SER A 140 10.75 -16.79 -5.79
CA SER A 140 11.79 -15.83 -6.17
C SER A 140 12.49 -16.29 -7.45
N GLN A 141 13.21 -15.37 -8.09
CA GLN A 141 14.15 -15.68 -9.18
C GLN A 141 15.55 -16.04 -8.65
N GLU A 142 15.75 -15.88 -7.34
CA GLU A 142 17.00 -16.08 -6.63
C GLU A 142 16.85 -17.21 -5.61
N LYS A 143 17.96 -17.78 -5.14
CA LYS A 143 17.97 -18.91 -4.20
C LYS A 143 17.17 -18.66 -2.92
N VAL A 144 16.38 -19.67 -2.52
CA VAL A 144 15.75 -19.71 -1.20
C VAL A 144 16.81 -20.08 -0.18
N THR A 145 17.14 -19.15 0.71
CA THR A 145 18.24 -19.32 1.67
C THR A 145 17.82 -20.00 2.97
N SER A 146 16.57 -19.78 3.39
CA SER A 146 16.06 -20.31 4.64
C SER A 146 14.58 -20.66 4.50
N VAL A 147 14.18 -21.76 5.14
CA VAL A 147 12.79 -22.16 5.29
C VAL A 147 12.55 -22.51 6.74
N ASP A 148 11.41 -22.09 7.26
CA ASP A 148 10.93 -22.49 8.58
C ASP A 148 9.42 -22.75 8.55
N ILE A 149 8.90 -23.48 9.53
CA ILE A 149 7.48 -23.83 9.65
C ILE A 149 6.98 -23.48 11.04
N ASN A 150 5.75 -22.98 11.12
CA ASN A 150 5.13 -22.70 12.41
C ASN A 150 4.86 -24.00 13.21
N PRO A 151 4.73 -23.93 14.55
CA PRO A 151 4.47 -25.12 15.35
C PRO A 151 3.12 -25.83 15.06
N SER A 152 2.13 -25.16 14.47
CA SER A 152 0.87 -25.80 14.04
C SER A 152 1.04 -26.57 12.73
N GLY A 153 2.05 -26.24 11.94
CA GLY A 153 2.32 -26.81 10.62
C GLY A 153 1.57 -26.16 9.46
N GLU A 154 0.84 -25.07 9.67
CA GLU A 154 0.01 -24.38 8.67
C GLU A 154 0.77 -23.33 7.86
N TRP A 155 1.73 -22.63 8.48
CA TRP A 155 2.44 -21.51 7.88
C TRP A 155 3.90 -21.85 7.61
N LEU A 156 4.36 -21.53 6.41
CA LEU A 156 5.72 -21.72 5.94
C LEU A 156 6.37 -20.37 5.72
N ALA A 157 7.48 -20.11 6.39
CA ALA A 157 8.28 -18.91 6.22
C ALA A 157 9.45 -19.18 5.27
N PHE A 158 9.62 -18.35 4.24
CA PHE A 158 10.74 -18.43 3.30
C PHE A 158 11.52 -17.12 3.27
N GLY A 159 12.85 -17.23 3.28
CA GLY A 159 13.75 -16.09 3.16
C GLY A 159 14.65 -16.21 1.94
N ALA A 160 14.75 -15.14 1.16
CA ALA A 160 15.71 -15.01 0.06
C ALA A 160 16.66 -13.83 0.32
N ARG A 161 17.88 -14.15 0.78
CA ARG A 161 18.90 -13.17 1.19
C ARG A 161 19.21 -12.13 0.10
N LYS A 162 19.38 -12.56 -1.15
CA LYS A 162 19.87 -11.68 -2.22
C LYS A 162 18.87 -10.61 -2.60
N LEU A 163 17.56 -10.80 -2.45
CA LEU A 163 16.58 -9.75 -2.76
C LEU A 163 16.04 -9.04 -1.51
N GLY A 164 16.46 -9.46 -0.31
CA GLY A 164 15.88 -9.01 0.95
C GLY A 164 14.38 -9.35 1.03
N GLN A 165 13.98 -10.51 0.51
CA GLN A 165 12.60 -10.95 0.49
C GLN A 165 12.32 -11.90 1.66
N LEU A 166 11.21 -11.64 2.34
CA LEU A 166 10.65 -12.48 3.39
C LEU A 166 9.18 -12.72 3.06
N LEU A 167 8.77 -13.98 3.10
CA LEU A 167 7.38 -14.33 2.89
C LEU A 167 6.93 -15.40 3.88
N VAL A 168 5.63 -15.37 4.17
CA VAL A 168 4.93 -16.42 4.89
C VAL A 168 3.79 -16.88 4.02
N TRP A 169 3.73 -18.17 3.79
CA TRP A 169 2.78 -18.83 2.91
C TRP A 169 1.99 -19.86 3.69
N GLU A 170 0.67 -19.80 3.57
CA GLU A 170 -0.24 -20.80 4.12
C GLU A 170 -0.51 -21.84 3.03
N TRP A 171 -0.02 -23.06 3.24
CA TRP A 171 0.04 -24.04 2.17
C TRP A 171 -1.32 -24.68 1.85
N GLN A 172 -2.20 -24.81 2.84
CA GLN A 172 -3.54 -25.41 2.67
C GLN A 172 -4.47 -24.51 1.84
N SER A 173 -4.38 -23.20 2.03
CA SER A 173 -5.18 -22.20 1.31
C SER A 173 -4.50 -21.70 0.02
N GLU A 174 -3.26 -22.13 -0.22
CA GLU A 174 -2.35 -21.67 -1.27
C GLU A 174 -2.16 -20.15 -1.32
N SER A 175 -2.25 -19.48 -0.17
CA SER A 175 -2.24 -18.03 -0.09
C SER A 175 -1.02 -17.48 0.65
N TYR A 176 -0.58 -16.27 0.28
CA TYR A 176 0.46 -15.56 1.01
C TYR A 176 -0.16 -14.84 2.21
N VAL A 177 0.30 -15.16 3.42
CA VAL A 177 -0.01 -14.38 4.63
C VAL A 177 0.74 -13.05 4.59
N LEU A 178 2.02 -13.10 4.22
CA LEU A 178 2.81 -11.91 3.95
C LEU A 178 3.81 -12.15 2.83
N LYS A 179 4.04 -11.14 2.00
CA LYS A 179 5.10 -11.11 1.00
C LYS A 179 5.79 -9.75 1.06
N GLN A 180 6.86 -9.68 1.83
CA GLN A 180 7.59 -8.45 2.10
C GLN A 180 8.92 -8.45 1.36
N GLN A 181 9.31 -7.27 0.89
CA GLN A 181 10.58 -7.07 0.22
C GLN A 181 11.18 -5.73 0.68
N GLY A 182 12.37 -5.79 1.25
CA GLY A 182 13.20 -4.62 1.54
C GLY A 182 13.71 -3.93 0.27
N HIS A 183 14.35 -2.78 0.43
CA HIS A 183 15.22 -2.29 -0.64
C HIS A 183 16.46 -3.18 -0.71
N PHE A 184 16.77 -3.65 -1.91
CA PHE A 184 17.98 -4.44 -2.13
C PHE A 184 19.24 -3.54 -2.19
N SER A 185 19.07 -2.35 -2.77
CA SER A 185 20.13 -1.36 -2.91
C SER A 185 20.00 -0.25 -1.85
N ASP A 186 21.01 0.62 -1.76
CA ASP A 186 21.02 1.77 -0.85
C ASP A 186 19.73 2.61 -0.97
N MET A 187 19.21 3.04 0.17
CA MET A 187 18.07 3.96 0.24
C MET A 187 18.58 5.41 0.16
N ASN A 188 18.11 6.17 -0.82
CA ASN A 188 18.55 7.54 -1.04
C ASN A 188 17.68 8.58 -0.34
N ALA A 189 16.37 8.35 -0.34
CA ALA A 189 15.41 9.33 0.12
C ALA A 189 14.42 8.74 1.13
N VAL A 190 14.02 9.56 2.09
CA VAL A 190 12.93 9.28 3.02
C VAL A 190 12.03 10.51 3.09
N ALA A 191 10.72 10.28 3.19
CA ALA A 191 9.73 11.32 3.47
C ALA A 191 8.64 10.77 4.38
N TYR A 192 8.22 11.56 5.36
CA TYR A 192 7.04 11.23 6.15
C TYR A 192 5.78 11.72 5.44
N ALA A 193 4.73 10.91 5.51
CA ALA A 193 3.39 11.41 5.24
C ALA A 193 3.02 12.48 6.29
N PRO A 194 2.19 13.47 5.92
CA PRO A 194 1.75 14.52 6.86
C PRO A 194 1.03 14.01 8.11
N ASP A 195 0.44 12.81 8.04
CA ASP A 195 -0.18 12.11 9.17
C ASP A 195 0.83 11.43 10.11
N GLY A 196 2.09 11.26 9.67
CA GLY A 196 3.14 10.59 10.43
C GLY A 196 2.96 9.07 10.58
N GLN A 197 2.01 8.45 9.89
CA GLN A 197 1.79 6.98 9.94
C GLN A 197 2.62 6.25 8.89
N LEU A 198 2.71 6.86 7.72
CA LEU A 198 3.36 6.29 6.56
C LEU A 198 4.68 6.99 6.30
N VAL A 199 5.67 6.21 5.88
CA VAL A 199 6.96 6.71 5.41
C VAL A 199 7.20 6.21 4.00
N ALA A 200 7.47 7.12 3.07
CA ALA A 200 7.87 6.76 1.73
C ALA A 200 9.40 6.76 1.63
N THR A 201 9.94 5.77 0.93
CA THR A 201 11.37 5.62 0.71
C THR A 201 11.66 5.44 -0.78
N GLY A 202 12.75 6.04 -1.25
CA GLY A 202 13.25 5.87 -2.61
C GLY A 202 14.59 5.17 -2.60
N GLY A 203 14.71 4.07 -3.34
CA GLY A 203 15.93 3.27 -3.43
C GLY A 203 16.71 3.49 -4.73
N ASP A 204 17.98 3.07 -4.70
CA ASP A 204 18.81 2.85 -5.89
C ASP A 204 18.24 1.78 -6.82
N ASP A 205 17.32 0.94 -6.33
CA ASP A 205 16.61 -0.10 -7.08
C ASP A 205 15.51 0.44 -8.02
N GLY A 206 15.31 1.77 -8.06
CA GLY A 206 14.27 2.42 -8.84
C GLY A 206 12.86 2.18 -8.31
N LYS A 207 12.71 1.69 -7.07
CA LYS A 207 11.41 1.46 -6.45
C LYS A 207 11.13 2.51 -5.38
N VAL A 208 9.89 3.01 -5.37
CA VAL A 208 9.37 3.80 -4.25
C VAL A 208 8.56 2.86 -3.37
N LYS A 209 8.89 2.74 -2.09
CA LYS A 209 8.17 1.90 -1.14
C LYS A 209 7.50 2.75 -0.08
N LEU A 210 6.29 2.36 0.29
CA LEU A 210 5.51 2.99 1.35
C LEU A 210 5.46 2.04 2.55
N TRP A 211 5.97 2.49 3.68
CA TRP A 211 6.09 1.72 4.91
C TRP A 211 5.07 2.22 5.92
N ASN A 212 4.36 1.30 6.56
CA ASN A 212 3.58 1.62 7.74
C ASN A 212 4.48 1.48 8.98
N LEU A 213 4.61 2.56 9.76
CA LEU A 213 5.46 2.58 10.95
C LEU A 213 4.93 1.71 12.10
N SER A 214 3.63 1.47 12.16
CA SER A 214 3.01 0.66 13.23
C SER A 214 3.26 -0.84 13.05
N SER A 215 3.11 -1.34 11.81
CA SER A 215 3.30 -2.76 11.50
C SER A 215 4.72 -3.09 11.02
N GLY A 216 5.48 -2.10 10.55
CA GLY A 216 6.78 -2.31 9.91
C GLY A 216 6.70 -2.89 8.49
N PHE A 217 5.50 -3.05 7.93
CA PHE A 217 5.32 -3.65 6.61
C PHE A 217 5.28 -2.61 5.49
N CYS A 218 5.78 -3.02 4.32
CA CYS A 218 5.59 -2.27 3.08
C CYS A 218 4.15 -2.48 2.60
N THR A 219 3.37 -1.40 2.55
CA THR A 219 1.99 -1.43 2.07
C THR A 219 1.94 -1.43 0.55
N VAL A 220 2.76 -0.58 -0.09
CA VAL A 220 2.79 -0.40 -1.55
C VAL A 220 4.20 -0.24 -2.06
N THR A 221 4.50 -0.86 -3.20
CA THR A 221 5.74 -0.67 -3.95
C THR A 221 5.40 -0.16 -5.35
N PHE A 222 5.88 1.04 -5.70
CA PHE A 222 5.83 1.58 -7.04
C PHE A 222 7.13 1.26 -7.78
N SER A 223 7.03 0.67 -8.97
CA SER A 223 8.17 0.25 -9.79
C SER A 223 8.16 0.90 -11.18
N ASP A 224 7.71 2.16 -11.24
CA ASP A 224 7.59 2.88 -12.52
C ASP A 224 8.93 3.51 -12.97
N HIS A 225 9.84 3.78 -12.02
CA HIS A 225 11.16 4.32 -12.32
C HIS A 225 12.10 3.22 -12.82
N THR A 226 12.92 3.57 -13.82
CA THR A 226 13.90 2.65 -14.42
C THR A 226 15.29 2.78 -13.80
N SER A 227 15.55 3.89 -13.11
CA SER A 227 16.83 4.22 -12.50
C SER A 227 16.64 4.65 -11.04
N ALA A 228 17.74 4.88 -10.33
CA ALA A 228 17.76 5.26 -8.93
C ALA A 228 16.88 6.48 -8.65
N ILE A 229 16.14 6.42 -7.54
CA ILE A 229 15.34 7.54 -7.04
C ILE A 229 16.24 8.44 -6.22
N SER A 230 16.24 9.74 -6.53
CA SER A 230 17.08 10.73 -5.87
C SER A 230 16.37 11.38 -4.69
N GLN A 231 15.10 11.75 -4.84
CA GLN A 231 14.31 12.40 -3.80
C GLN A 231 12.83 11.98 -3.85
N VAL A 232 12.19 11.95 -2.69
CA VAL A 232 10.78 11.63 -2.51
C VAL A 232 10.18 12.68 -1.57
N GLU A 233 8.96 13.14 -1.86
CA GLU A 233 8.27 14.11 -1.01
C GLU A 233 6.74 13.96 -1.09
N PHE A 234 6.06 14.13 0.05
CA PHE A 234 4.60 14.16 0.10
C PHE A 234 4.08 15.58 -0.10
N ALA A 235 2.94 15.71 -0.77
CA ALA A 235 2.13 16.92 -0.64
C ALA A 235 1.61 17.07 0.80
N LYS A 236 1.45 18.29 1.30
CA LYS A 236 0.91 18.57 2.65
C LYS A 236 -0.47 17.97 2.92
N GLN A 237 -1.25 17.72 1.87
CA GLN A 237 -2.56 17.05 1.96
C GLN A 237 -2.44 15.53 2.22
N GLY A 238 -1.26 14.93 2.03
CA GLY A 238 -0.97 13.51 2.29
C GLY A 238 -1.57 12.52 1.29
N ARG A 239 -2.25 12.99 0.24
CA ARG A 239 -2.87 12.15 -0.78
C ARG A 239 -1.96 11.82 -1.97
N ILE A 240 -0.99 12.70 -2.22
CA ILE A 240 -0.11 12.64 -3.39
C ILE A 240 1.33 12.51 -2.90
N LEU A 241 2.06 11.60 -3.54
CA LEU A 241 3.48 11.37 -3.35
C LEU A 241 4.23 11.71 -4.64
N PHE A 242 5.31 12.47 -4.55
CA PHE A 242 6.18 12.76 -5.68
C PHE A 242 7.51 12.02 -5.52
N SER A 243 8.10 11.62 -6.65
CA SER A 243 9.45 11.05 -6.70
C SER A 243 10.23 11.57 -7.90
N ALA A 244 11.47 11.96 -7.66
CA ALA A 244 12.43 12.33 -8.70
C ALA A 244 13.46 11.21 -8.87
N SER A 245 13.92 11.01 -10.10
CA SER A 245 14.88 9.97 -10.43
C SER A 245 15.92 10.44 -11.44
N LEU A 246 17.03 9.71 -11.45
CA LEU A 246 18.09 9.83 -12.45
C LEU A 246 17.66 9.30 -13.83
N ASP A 247 16.47 8.72 -13.97
CA ASP A 247 15.87 8.41 -15.29
C ASP A 247 15.41 9.66 -16.07
N GLY A 248 15.48 10.82 -15.43
CA GLY A 248 15.10 12.12 -15.99
C GLY A 248 13.60 12.39 -15.97
N THR A 249 12.89 11.73 -15.05
CA THR A 249 11.47 11.96 -14.81
C THR A 249 11.20 12.28 -13.36
N VAL A 250 10.17 13.10 -13.14
CA VAL A 250 9.52 13.24 -11.84
C VAL A 250 8.12 12.62 -11.96
N ARG A 251 7.73 11.76 -11.02
CA ARG A 251 6.44 11.06 -11.05
C ARG A 251 5.59 11.48 -9.86
N ALA A 252 4.28 11.56 -10.08
CA ALA A 252 3.28 11.82 -9.04
C ALA A 252 2.33 10.62 -8.90
N TYR A 253 2.27 10.09 -7.69
CA TYR A 253 1.45 8.96 -7.30
C TYR A 253 0.25 9.41 -6.48
N ASP A 254 -0.91 8.89 -6.85
CA ASP A 254 -2.13 8.98 -6.04
C ASP A 254 -2.13 7.81 -5.05
N LEU A 255 -2.14 8.11 -3.75
CA LEU A 255 -2.11 7.11 -2.68
C LEU A 255 -3.49 6.51 -2.36
N ILE A 256 -4.56 7.06 -2.92
CA ILE A 256 -5.91 6.49 -2.77
C ILE A 256 -6.11 5.37 -3.80
N ARG A 257 -5.62 5.60 -5.03
CA ARG A 257 -5.78 4.67 -6.17
C ARG A 257 -4.52 3.91 -6.54
N TYR A 258 -3.42 4.17 -5.83
CA TYR A 258 -2.09 3.57 -6.03
C TYR A 258 -1.64 3.52 -7.49
N ARG A 259 -1.77 4.67 -8.18
CA ARG A 259 -1.32 4.80 -9.56
C ARG A 259 -0.51 6.06 -9.76
N ASN A 260 0.46 6.00 -10.65
CA ASN A 260 1.03 7.20 -11.24
C ASN A 260 -0.03 7.86 -12.12
N PHE A 261 -0.37 9.11 -11.82
CA PHE A 261 -1.32 9.89 -12.61
C PHE A 261 -0.65 10.99 -13.44
N LYS A 262 0.58 11.37 -13.12
CA LYS A 262 1.38 12.35 -13.87
C LYS A 262 2.86 11.99 -13.85
N THR A 263 3.48 12.12 -15.01
CA THR A 263 4.93 12.07 -15.18
C THR A 263 5.37 13.41 -15.79
N PHE A 264 6.30 14.09 -15.13
CA PHE A 264 6.89 15.35 -15.55
C PHE A 264 8.26 15.08 -16.15
N THR A 265 8.50 15.67 -17.31
CA THR A 265 9.75 15.56 -18.04
C THR A 265 10.22 16.95 -18.42
N SER A 266 11.53 17.15 -18.44
CA SER A 266 12.14 18.35 -19.02
C SER A 266 12.10 18.28 -20.55
N PRO A 267 12.14 19.43 -21.27
CA PRO A 267 12.18 19.46 -22.73
C PRO A 267 13.39 18.72 -23.31
N THR A 268 14.53 18.88 -22.65
CA THR A 268 15.75 18.09 -22.88
C THR A 268 15.86 17.05 -21.78
N PRO A 269 16.07 15.76 -22.08
CA PRO A 269 16.27 14.75 -21.04
C PRO A 269 17.47 15.11 -20.15
N THR A 270 17.23 15.28 -18.85
CA THR A 270 18.25 15.62 -17.86
C THR A 270 18.01 14.83 -16.58
N GLN A 271 19.05 14.55 -15.80
CA GLN A 271 18.92 13.81 -14.55
C GLN A 271 18.57 14.72 -13.38
N PHE A 272 17.55 14.35 -12.59
CA PHE A 272 17.12 15.14 -11.43
C PHE A 272 17.78 14.66 -10.14
N SER A 273 18.56 15.53 -9.49
CA SER A 273 19.19 15.28 -8.17
C SER A 273 18.27 15.59 -7.00
N SER A 274 17.48 16.66 -7.13
CA SER A 274 16.71 17.22 -6.03
C SER A 274 15.33 17.63 -6.50
N MET A 275 14.39 17.63 -5.58
CA MET A 275 13.00 17.94 -5.85
C MET A 275 12.34 18.53 -4.62
N THR A 276 11.43 19.48 -4.83
CA THR A 276 10.55 19.96 -3.79
C THR A 276 9.16 20.30 -4.32
N VAL A 277 8.15 20.23 -3.45
CA VAL A 277 6.75 20.48 -3.77
C VAL A 277 6.21 21.60 -2.90
N ASP A 278 5.35 22.43 -3.47
CA ASP A 278 4.63 23.45 -2.72
C ASP A 278 3.68 22.82 -1.66
N ASP A 279 3.49 23.51 -0.54
CA ASP A 279 2.53 23.20 0.51
C ASP A 279 1.10 22.98 -0.03
N SER A 280 0.71 23.69 -1.10
CA SER A 280 -0.60 23.51 -1.75
C SER A 280 -0.70 22.20 -2.54
N GLY A 281 0.43 21.67 -3.01
CA GLY A 281 0.53 20.55 -3.95
C GLY A 281 0.28 20.90 -5.41
N GLU A 282 0.18 22.19 -5.76
CA GLU A 282 -0.09 22.63 -7.14
C GLU A 282 1.17 22.83 -7.99
N VAL A 283 2.28 23.17 -7.36
CA VAL A 283 3.55 23.49 -8.01
C VAL A 283 4.64 22.53 -7.54
N LEU A 284 5.44 22.08 -8.50
CA LEU A 284 6.55 21.15 -8.31
C LEU A 284 7.82 21.78 -8.88
N ALA A 285 8.92 21.75 -8.13
CA ALA A 285 10.25 22.16 -8.59
C ALA A 285 11.21 20.96 -8.58
N ALA A 286 12.04 20.81 -9.61
CA ALA A 286 13.15 19.85 -9.60
C ALA A 286 14.43 20.45 -10.16
N GLY A 287 15.55 20.09 -9.54
CA GLY A 287 16.89 20.55 -9.86
C GLY A 287 17.62 19.52 -10.72
N SER A 288 18.21 19.99 -11.81
CA SER A 288 19.02 19.16 -12.70
C SER A 288 20.49 19.15 -12.29
N ILE A 289 21.14 18.00 -12.43
CA ILE A 289 22.59 17.86 -12.26
C ILE A 289 23.33 18.38 -13.49
N ASP A 290 22.79 18.13 -14.69
CA ASP A 290 23.52 18.34 -15.95
C ASP A 290 23.35 19.75 -16.51
N SER A 291 22.13 20.28 -16.46
CA SER A 291 21.79 21.58 -17.05
C SER A 291 21.85 22.73 -16.05
N PHE A 292 22.02 22.44 -14.75
CA PHE A 292 22.07 23.42 -13.64
C PHE A 292 20.81 24.29 -13.49
N GLU A 293 19.77 23.99 -14.27
CA GLU A 293 18.49 24.68 -14.25
C GLU A 293 17.55 24.05 -13.24
N ILE A 294 16.61 24.86 -12.76
CA ILE A 294 15.50 24.40 -11.92
C ILE A 294 14.24 24.45 -12.76
N PHE A 295 13.59 23.31 -12.91
CA PHE A 295 12.37 23.16 -13.68
C PHE A 295 11.16 23.26 -12.76
N LEU A 296 10.18 24.08 -13.16
CA LEU A 296 8.96 24.30 -12.39
C LEU A 296 7.76 23.80 -13.20
N TRP A 297 6.97 22.88 -12.63
CA TRP A 297 5.76 22.34 -13.27
C TRP A 297 4.51 22.66 -12.47
N SER A 298 3.39 22.76 -13.18
CA SER A 298 2.06 22.75 -12.59
C SER A 298 1.56 21.31 -12.54
N VAL A 299 1.20 20.83 -11.35
CA VAL A 299 0.77 19.46 -11.11
C VAL A 299 -0.57 19.16 -11.79
N GLN A 300 -1.52 20.11 -11.74
CA GLN A 300 -2.84 19.94 -12.34
C GLN A 300 -2.76 19.80 -13.87
N THR A 301 -2.00 20.69 -14.52
CA THR A 301 -1.89 20.69 -15.98
C THR A 301 -0.89 19.65 -16.48
N GLY A 302 0.17 19.37 -15.71
CA GLY A 302 1.31 18.56 -16.14
C GLY A 302 2.28 19.33 -17.05
N LYS A 303 2.10 20.64 -17.21
CA LYS A 303 2.94 21.46 -18.09
C LYS A 303 4.07 22.11 -17.31
N LEU A 304 5.21 22.26 -17.99
CA LEU A 304 6.31 23.09 -17.53
C LEU A 304 5.84 24.55 -17.51
N MET A 305 5.90 25.18 -16.35
CA MET A 305 5.55 26.58 -16.15
C MET A 305 6.74 27.48 -16.44
N ASP A 306 7.90 27.17 -15.86
CA ASP A 306 9.10 27.97 -16.00
C ASP A 306 10.38 27.13 -15.87
N VAL A 307 11.47 27.69 -16.38
CA VAL A 307 12.83 27.18 -16.24
C VAL A 307 13.68 28.28 -15.63
N MET A 308 14.00 28.13 -14.34
CA MET A 308 14.79 29.10 -13.61
C MET A 308 16.27 28.82 -13.83
N SER A 309 16.94 29.77 -14.48
CA SER A 309 18.37 29.75 -14.74
C SER A 309 19.08 30.86 -13.94
N GLY A 310 20.31 30.57 -13.52
CA GLY A 310 21.12 31.52 -12.75
C GLY A 310 22.28 30.87 -12.02
N HIS A 311 22.12 29.62 -11.59
CA HIS A 311 23.20 28.83 -11.02
C HIS A 311 24.28 28.50 -12.05
N GLN A 312 25.52 28.39 -11.58
CA GLN A 312 26.70 28.06 -12.41
C GLN A 312 27.20 26.62 -12.18
N GLY A 313 26.47 25.84 -11.38
CA GLY A 313 26.79 24.45 -11.10
C GLY A 313 25.55 23.65 -10.69
N PRO A 314 25.70 22.32 -10.50
CA PRO A 314 24.60 21.42 -10.17
C PRO A 314 23.76 21.90 -8.99
N VAL A 315 22.44 21.83 -9.14
CA VAL A 315 21.51 22.15 -8.05
C VAL A 315 21.45 20.94 -7.12
N SER A 316 21.97 21.12 -5.91
CA SER A 316 22.15 20.05 -4.93
C SER A 316 20.94 19.87 -4.02
N GLY A 317 20.24 20.97 -3.71
CA GLY A 317 19.11 20.98 -2.80
C GLY A 317 18.08 22.02 -3.19
N LEU A 318 16.82 21.68 -2.94
CA LEU A 318 15.67 22.56 -3.12
C LEU A 318 14.74 22.42 -1.92
N SER A 319 14.16 23.53 -1.48
CA SER A 319 13.13 23.54 -0.44
C SER A 319 12.14 24.67 -0.73
N PHE A 320 10.85 24.37 -0.72
CA PHE A 320 9.82 25.42 -0.66
C PHE A 320 9.71 26.02 0.75
N GLY A 321 9.39 27.31 0.80
CA GLY A 321 9.03 28.00 2.03
C GLY A 321 7.59 27.70 2.44
N PRO A 322 7.27 27.74 3.74
CA PRO A 322 5.91 27.50 4.23
C PRO A 322 4.97 28.60 3.70
N GLY A 323 3.95 28.19 2.97
CA GLY A 323 3.04 29.09 2.24
C GLY A 323 3.34 29.24 0.73
N GLY A 324 4.39 28.62 0.21
CA GLY A 324 4.54 28.34 -1.23
C GLY A 324 5.06 29.46 -2.12
N ALA A 325 5.22 30.68 -1.58
CA ALA A 325 5.62 31.82 -2.39
C ALA A 325 7.12 31.84 -2.73
N GLN A 326 7.95 31.30 -1.83
CA GLN A 326 9.40 31.32 -1.94
C GLN A 326 9.95 29.92 -2.14
N LEU A 327 10.94 29.79 -3.01
CA LEU A 327 11.71 28.57 -3.24
C LEU A 327 13.18 28.87 -2.99
N ALA A 328 13.82 28.10 -2.11
CA ALA A 328 15.26 28.19 -1.89
C ALA A 328 15.96 27.08 -2.68
N SER A 329 17.03 27.44 -3.37
CA SER A 329 17.92 26.51 -4.05
C SER A 329 19.35 26.65 -3.58
N SER A 330 20.02 25.51 -3.45
CA SER A 330 21.44 25.41 -3.16
C SER A 330 22.18 24.76 -4.32
N SER A 331 23.38 25.25 -4.63
CA SER A 331 24.20 24.74 -5.72
C SER A 331 25.66 24.58 -5.32
N TRP A 332 26.37 23.75 -6.06
CA TRP A 332 27.83 23.60 -5.95
C TRP A 332 28.60 24.84 -6.43
N ASP A 333 27.91 25.85 -6.98
CA ASP A 333 28.49 27.17 -7.27
C ASP A 333 28.74 28.04 -6.01
N ARG A 334 28.55 27.46 -4.82
CA ARG A 334 28.72 28.13 -3.50
C ARG A 334 27.71 29.23 -3.27
N THR A 335 26.53 29.14 -3.87
CA THR A 335 25.45 30.11 -3.67
C THR A 335 24.15 29.45 -3.22
N ILE A 336 23.38 30.21 -2.45
CA ILE A 336 21.96 29.96 -2.19
C ILE A 336 21.17 31.05 -2.90
N ARG A 337 20.07 30.69 -3.56
CA ARG A 337 19.14 31.64 -4.17
C ARG A 337 17.74 31.42 -3.64
N VAL A 338 17.04 32.50 -3.34
CA VAL A 338 15.63 32.50 -2.93
C VAL A 338 14.78 33.07 -4.06
N TRP A 339 14.10 32.19 -4.78
CA TRP A 339 13.22 32.53 -5.88
C TRP A 339 11.83 32.87 -5.35
N ASP A 340 11.32 34.03 -5.73
CA ASP A 340 9.90 34.36 -5.58
C ASP A 340 9.16 33.93 -6.85
N ILE A 341 8.34 32.88 -6.75
CA ILE A 341 7.73 32.24 -7.92
C ILE A 341 6.55 33.06 -8.47
N PHE A 342 5.84 33.76 -7.60
CA PHE A 342 4.63 34.50 -7.99
C PHE A 342 4.92 35.94 -8.39
N ARG A 343 6.09 36.46 -8.05
CA ARG A 343 6.49 37.83 -8.42
C ARG A 343 7.23 37.83 -9.75
N ARG A 344 6.94 38.81 -10.61
CA ARG A 344 7.56 38.94 -11.95
C ARG A 344 9.06 39.27 -11.91
N ALA A 345 9.63 39.62 -10.76
CA ALA A 345 11.05 39.99 -10.64
C ALA A 345 11.93 38.73 -10.67
N ARG A 346 12.79 38.62 -11.68
CA ARG A 346 13.60 37.42 -11.96
C ARG A 346 15.02 37.45 -11.40
N THR A 347 15.47 38.62 -10.94
CA THR A 347 16.81 38.80 -10.39
C THR A 347 16.73 38.64 -8.88
N VAL A 348 17.27 37.53 -8.40
CA VAL A 348 17.44 37.23 -6.99
C VAL A 348 18.90 37.45 -6.64
N ASP A 349 19.15 38.21 -5.58
CA ASP A 349 20.50 38.38 -5.05
C ASP A 349 20.93 37.06 -4.37
N PRO A 350 22.05 36.45 -4.80
CA PRO A 350 22.51 35.20 -4.22
C PRO A 350 23.15 35.43 -2.85
N TYR A 351 22.87 34.56 -1.88
CA TYR A 351 23.69 34.45 -0.67
C TYR A 351 24.94 33.63 -1.00
N SER A 352 26.11 34.25 -0.84
CA SER A 352 27.40 33.61 -1.08
C SER A 352 27.84 32.80 0.13
N LEU A 353 28.30 31.57 -0.12
CA LEU A 353 28.84 30.63 0.86
C LEU A 353 30.35 30.48 0.69
N ASN A 354 31.01 29.94 1.72
CA ASN A 354 32.46 29.70 1.71
C ASN A 354 32.84 28.52 0.79
N SER A 355 32.00 27.49 0.76
CA SER A 355 32.21 26.27 -0.02
C SER A 355 30.91 25.82 -0.67
N ASP A 356 30.98 24.73 -1.44
CA ASP A 356 29.88 24.17 -2.20
C ASP A 356 28.72 23.80 -1.26
N ALA A 357 27.50 24.14 -1.67
CA ALA A 357 26.30 23.88 -0.88
C ALA A 357 25.77 22.47 -1.18
N LEU A 358 25.48 21.68 -0.14
CA LEU A 358 25.00 20.30 -0.32
C LEU A 358 23.49 20.19 -0.19
N THR A 359 22.89 20.88 0.79
CA THR A 359 21.43 20.91 0.97
C THR A 359 20.98 22.22 1.58
N VAL A 360 19.70 22.54 1.41
CA VAL A 360 19.02 23.69 1.99
C VAL A 360 17.68 23.26 2.57
N THR A 361 17.29 23.84 3.69
CA THR A 361 16.00 23.58 4.33
C THR A 361 15.44 24.86 4.94
N PHE A 362 14.14 25.08 4.74
CA PHE A 362 13.39 26.13 5.41
C PHE A 362 13.06 25.74 6.84
N ARG A 363 13.14 26.73 7.73
CA ARG A 363 12.49 26.63 9.04
C ARG A 363 10.97 26.60 8.84
N PRO A 364 10.19 25.85 9.65
CA PRO A 364 8.74 25.77 9.50
C PRO A 364 7.98 27.10 9.60
N ASP A 365 8.62 28.16 10.10
CA ASP A 365 8.08 29.52 10.16
C ASP A 365 8.26 30.32 8.85
N GLY A 366 9.17 29.90 7.98
CA GLY A 366 9.53 30.55 6.73
C GLY A 366 10.41 31.78 6.87
N LYS A 367 10.90 32.08 8.08
CA LYS A 367 11.73 33.27 8.33
C LYS A 367 13.21 32.99 8.17
N GLU A 368 13.63 31.76 8.47
CA GLU A 368 15.03 31.34 8.45
C GLU A 368 15.27 30.19 7.47
N LEU A 369 16.46 30.20 6.88
CA LEU A 369 17.01 29.16 6.02
C LEU A 369 18.25 28.56 6.65
N ALA A 370 18.37 27.24 6.64
CA ALA A 370 19.61 26.55 6.95
C ALA A 370 20.19 25.89 5.69
N ALA A 371 21.50 26.02 5.50
CA ALA A 371 22.22 25.32 4.44
C ALA A 371 23.44 24.59 4.99
N SER A 372 23.69 23.39 4.49
CA SER A 372 24.93 22.67 4.76
C SER A 372 25.96 22.91 3.67
N THR A 373 27.21 23.05 4.09
CA THR A 373 28.34 23.24 3.18
C THR A 373 29.24 22.00 3.17
N LEU A 374 30.01 21.85 2.09
CA LEU A 374 31.01 20.79 1.95
C LEU A 374 32.09 20.82 3.06
N ASP A 375 32.38 22.00 3.62
CA ASP A 375 33.31 22.16 4.75
C ASP A 375 32.78 21.57 6.08
N GLY A 376 31.52 21.14 6.11
CA GLY A 376 30.86 20.59 7.31
C GLY A 376 30.30 21.67 8.24
N GLN A 377 30.06 22.87 7.72
CA GLN A 377 29.35 23.93 8.44
C GLN A 377 27.85 23.91 8.11
N ILE A 378 27.04 24.33 9.06
CA ILE A 378 25.62 24.65 8.87
C ILE A 378 25.48 26.16 9.03
N GLN A 379 25.03 26.85 7.99
CA GLN A 379 24.88 28.30 7.99
C GLN A 379 23.39 28.67 8.00
N PHE A 380 23.03 29.62 8.86
CA PHE A 380 21.66 30.11 9.03
C PHE A 380 21.52 31.52 8.46
N TRP A 381 20.43 31.75 7.73
CA TRP A 381 20.14 33.01 7.05
C TRP A 381 18.72 33.47 7.39
N SER A 382 18.57 34.73 7.80
CA SER A 382 17.27 35.38 7.98
C SER A 382 16.84 36.00 6.66
N LEU A 383 15.62 35.70 6.22
CA LEU A 383 15.00 36.24 5.01
C LEU A 383 14.44 37.65 5.18
N GLU A 384 14.14 38.07 6.41
CA GLU A 384 13.63 39.42 6.67
C GLU A 384 14.75 40.47 6.61
N ASP A 385 15.95 40.09 7.09
CA ASP A 385 17.10 40.99 7.19
C ASP A 385 18.16 40.79 6.09
N ASP A 386 18.01 39.74 5.26
CA ASP A 386 19.00 39.28 4.27
C ASP A 386 20.41 39.13 4.86
N LYS A 387 20.49 38.59 6.08
CA LYS A 387 21.73 38.45 6.84
C LYS A 387 21.90 37.05 7.38
N GLN A 388 23.17 36.65 7.48
CA GLN A 388 23.56 35.45 8.19
C GLN A 388 23.32 35.65 9.70
N THR A 389 22.52 34.78 10.32
CA THR A 389 22.20 34.84 11.76
C THR A 389 23.20 34.04 12.59
N GLY A 390 23.66 32.90 12.09
CA GLY A 390 24.57 32.01 12.82
C GLY A 390 25.27 30.97 11.95
N VAL A 391 26.31 30.35 12.52
CA VAL A 391 27.07 29.25 11.92
C VAL A 391 27.36 28.19 12.98
N ILE A 392 27.14 26.93 12.62
CA ILE A 392 27.55 25.77 13.43
C ILE A 392 28.68 25.05 12.70
N GLU A 393 29.80 24.84 13.38
CA GLU A 393 30.95 24.09 12.86
C GLU A 393 30.85 22.60 13.22
N GLY A 394 30.12 21.81 12.44
CA GLY A 394 29.89 20.39 12.72
C GLY A 394 30.95 19.41 12.20
N ARG A 395 32.02 19.89 11.56
CA ARG A 395 33.05 19.04 10.91
C ARG A 395 33.70 18.02 11.85
N LYS A 396 33.94 18.40 13.11
CA LYS A 396 34.52 17.52 14.13
C LYS A 396 33.46 16.56 14.69
N ASP A 397 32.23 17.03 14.83
CA ASP A 397 31.15 16.26 15.43
C ASP A 397 30.75 15.08 14.54
N ILE A 398 30.64 15.30 13.22
CA ILE A 398 30.26 14.25 12.26
C ILE A 398 31.42 13.31 11.93
N SER A 399 32.68 13.72 12.17
CA SER A 399 33.85 12.91 11.89
C SER A 399 33.73 11.54 12.58
N GLY A 400 33.82 10.48 11.79
CA GLY A 400 33.69 9.11 12.27
C GLY A 400 33.77 8.09 11.15
N GLY A 401 34.45 6.98 11.44
CA GLY A 401 34.62 5.88 10.50
C GLY A 401 35.92 5.93 9.71
N ARG A 402 36.58 4.79 9.59
CA ARG A 402 37.66 4.52 8.64
C ARG A 402 37.22 3.37 7.76
N LYS A 403 37.37 3.52 6.45
CA LYS A 403 37.12 2.42 5.52
C LYS A 403 38.28 1.44 5.54
N GLN A 404 38.02 0.18 5.26
CA GLN A 404 39.08 -0.83 5.23
C GLN A 404 40.14 -0.51 4.16
N ASP A 405 39.71 0.01 3.02
CA ASP A 405 40.58 0.41 1.90
C ASP A 405 41.27 1.77 2.13
N ASP A 406 40.87 2.52 3.17
CA ASP A 406 41.44 3.84 3.46
C ASP A 406 42.87 3.71 4.01
N ARG A 407 43.83 4.20 3.22
CA ARG A 407 45.26 4.31 3.62
C ARG A 407 45.53 5.45 4.59
N ILE A 408 44.55 6.32 4.81
CA ILE A 408 44.63 7.45 5.75
C ILE A 408 43.84 7.15 7.02
N THR A 409 44.26 7.75 8.13
CA THR A 409 43.55 7.67 9.41
C THR A 409 42.18 8.36 9.33
N ALA A 410 41.19 7.88 10.08
CA ALA A 410 39.85 8.50 10.16
C ALA A 410 39.90 10.02 10.41
N ALA A 411 40.75 10.45 11.34
CA ALA A 411 40.91 11.87 11.70
C ALA A 411 41.41 12.74 10.54
N ASN A 412 42.16 12.19 9.58
CA ASN A 412 42.67 12.91 8.40
C ASN A 412 41.80 12.71 7.16
N ASN A 413 40.89 11.73 7.18
CA ASN A 413 39.96 11.52 6.07
C ASN A 413 39.02 12.72 5.96
N SER A 414 38.93 13.31 4.78
CA SER A 414 37.94 14.35 4.46
C SER A 414 36.64 13.75 3.93
N SER A 415 36.68 12.51 3.42
CA SER A 415 35.53 11.78 2.93
C SER A 415 34.58 11.51 4.10
N GLY A 416 33.42 12.18 4.10
CA GLY A 416 32.36 11.98 5.10
C GLY A 416 32.23 13.06 6.17
N LYS A 417 33.08 14.10 6.17
CA LYS A 417 33.02 15.20 7.16
C LYS A 417 32.08 16.34 6.77
N CYS A 418 30.95 16.01 6.17
CA CYS A 418 29.96 16.97 5.72
C CYS A 418 28.54 16.42 5.91
N PHE A 419 27.56 17.33 5.98
CA PHE A 419 26.15 16.98 6.09
C PHE A 419 25.49 17.01 4.72
N ASN A 420 25.01 15.85 4.26
CA ASN A 420 24.29 15.73 3.00
C ASN A 420 22.79 16.01 3.14
N SER A 421 22.25 15.87 4.35
CA SER A 421 20.83 16.05 4.62
C SER A 421 20.64 16.82 5.92
N LEU A 422 19.78 17.82 5.85
CA LEU A 422 19.32 18.63 6.97
C LEU A 422 17.79 18.56 7.05
N CYS A 423 17.27 18.56 8.27
CA CYS A 423 15.84 18.69 8.51
C CYS A 423 15.60 19.45 9.81
N TYR A 424 14.82 20.52 9.75
CA TYR A 424 14.29 21.13 10.95
C TYR A 424 13.29 20.21 11.63
N THR A 425 13.21 20.34 12.95
CA THR A 425 12.07 19.84 13.73
C THR A 425 10.82 20.64 13.40
N ALA A 426 9.65 20.03 13.61
CA ALA A 426 8.37 20.67 13.29
C ALA A 426 8.11 21.96 14.09
N ASP A 427 8.71 22.11 15.28
CA ASP A 427 8.63 23.33 16.10
C ASP A 427 9.69 24.38 15.67
N GLY A 428 10.70 23.96 14.89
CA GLY A 428 11.74 24.82 14.34
C GLY A 428 12.87 25.19 15.31
N ASN A 429 12.89 24.65 16.54
CA ASN A 429 13.92 24.95 17.53
C ASN A 429 15.22 24.15 17.30
N TYR A 430 15.08 22.92 16.81
CA TYR A 430 16.21 22.02 16.58
C TYR A 430 16.36 21.67 15.11
N ILE A 431 17.60 21.36 14.71
CA ILE A 431 17.94 20.86 13.38
C ILE A 431 18.66 19.50 13.49
N LEU A 432 18.21 18.54 12.68
CA LEU A 432 18.86 17.25 12.52
C LEU A 432 19.75 17.27 11.28
N ALA A 433 20.95 16.75 11.44
CA ALA A 433 21.97 16.75 10.40
C ALA A 433 22.58 15.35 10.24
N GLY A 434 22.53 14.84 9.01
CA GLY A 434 23.11 13.56 8.62
C GLY A 434 24.00 13.69 7.37
N GLY A 435 24.97 12.80 7.22
CA GLY A 435 25.84 12.76 6.05
C GLY A 435 26.46 11.39 5.78
N ASN A 436 27.56 11.39 5.03
CA ASN A 436 28.33 10.19 4.72
C ASN A 436 29.22 9.77 5.91
N SER A 437 28.60 9.61 7.08
CA SER A 437 29.23 9.16 8.32
C SER A 437 28.28 8.22 9.05
N LYS A 438 28.78 7.56 10.09
CA LYS A 438 28.00 6.72 11.00
C LYS A 438 27.18 7.49 12.02
N TYR A 439 27.31 8.82 12.06
CA TYR A 439 26.68 9.67 13.05
C TYR A 439 25.57 10.55 12.46
N VAL A 440 24.47 10.68 13.20
CA VAL A 440 23.46 11.74 13.03
C VAL A 440 23.52 12.67 14.24
N LEU A 441 23.43 13.97 14.00
CA LEU A 441 23.58 14.99 15.03
C LEU A 441 22.31 15.82 15.14
N LEU A 442 21.91 16.11 16.39
CA LEU A 442 20.84 17.03 16.73
C LEU A 442 21.47 18.30 17.31
N TYR A 443 21.20 19.44 16.68
CA TYR A 443 21.67 20.74 17.11
C TYR A 443 20.51 21.61 17.59
N ASP A 444 20.75 22.42 18.62
CA ASP A 444 19.91 23.55 18.96
C ASP A 444 20.27 24.74 18.06
N VAL A 445 19.28 25.29 17.37
CA VAL A 445 19.45 26.37 16.41
C VAL A 445 19.74 27.69 17.14
N LYS A 446 19.12 27.90 18.31
CA LYS A 446 19.24 29.18 19.03
C LYS A 446 20.59 29.32 19.71
N GLU A 447 21.04 28.25 20.38
CA GLU A 447 22.30 28.25 21.13
C GLU A 447 23.49 27.78 20.26
N GLY A 448 23.24 27.12 19.13
CA GLY A 448 24.28 26.63 18.23
C GLY A 448 25.08 25.44 18.76
N VAL A 449 24.52 24.68 19.71
CA VAL A 449 25.20 23.58 20.42
C VAL A 449 24.67 22.22 19.97
N SER A 450 25.54 21.21 19.91
CA SER A 450 25.12 19.82 19.71
C SER A 450 24.47 19.26 20.98
N LEU A 451 23.20 18.84 20.86
CA LEU A 451 22.45 18.23 21.96
C LEU A 451 22.76 16.74 22.08
N LYS A 452 22.72 16.04 20.94
CA LYS A 452 22.89 14.59 20.92
C LYS A 452 23.52 14.11 19.62
N LYS A 453 24.41 13.14 19.76
CA LYS A 453 25.08 12.41 18.68
C LYS A 453 24.59 10.96 18.70
N PHE A 454 23.96 10.54 17.60
CA PHE A 454 23.42 9.20 17.44
C PHE A 454 24.35 8.38 16.56
N GLN A 455 24.82 7.23 17.06
CA GLN A 455 25.50 6.24 16.24
C GLN A 455 24.45 5.33 15.61
N ILE A 456 24.47 5.24 14.29
CA ILE A 456 23.40 4.59 13.51
C ILE A 456 23.54 3.06 13.55
N SER A 457 24.76 2.56 13.45
CA SER A 457 25.04 1.13 13.42
C SER A 457 26.35 0.82 14.15
N GLU A 458 26.36 -0.32 14.82
CA GLU A 458 27.54 -0.96 15.40
C GLU A 458 27.96 -2.21 14.60
N ASN A 459 27.31 -2.46 13.47
CA ASN A 459 27.51 -3.66 12.67
C ASN A 459 28.88 -3.64 11.96
N LEU A 460 29.79 -4.50 12.38
CA LEU A 460 31.14 -4.62 11.83
C LEU A 460 31.19 -5.27 10.44
N SER A 461 30.07 -5.76 9.92
CA SER A 461 29.99 -6.18 8.52
C SER A 461 29.95 -4.98 7.56
N LEU A 462 29.56 -3.81 8.06
CA LEU A 462 29.56 -2.55 7.33
C LEU A 462 30.90 -1.83 7.52
N ASP A 463 31.35 -1.20 6.45
CA ASP A 463 32.58 -0.42 6.46
C ASP A 463 32.35 0.99 7.03
N GLY A 464 33.37 1.59 7.65
CA GLY A 464 33.25 2.93 8.25
C GLY A 464 32.51 3.00 9.59
N THR A 465 32.22 1.87 10.24
CA THR A 465 31.64 1.84 11.60
C THR A 465 32.69 2.07 12.69
N GLN A 466 33.90 1.56 12.51
CA GLN A 466 35.02 1.74 13.43
C GLN A 466 35.91 2.91 13.00
N GLU A 467 36.43 3.67 13.97
CA GLU A 467 37.41 4.73 13.71
C GLU A 467 38.84 4.17 13.68
N PHE A 468 39.10 3.17 14.53
CA PHE A 468 40.35 2.43 14.60
C PHE A 468 40.08 0.99 14.21
N LEU A 469 40.73 0.55 13.13
CA LEU A 469 40.68 -0.84 12.68
C LEU A 469 41.67 -1.68 13.47
N ASP A 470 41.35 -2.96 13.69
CA ASP A 470 42.24 -3.88 14.39
C ASP A 470 43.46 -4.21 13.51
N ASN A 471 44.66 -3.98 14.07
CA ASN A 471 45.92 -4.29 13.41
C ASN A 471 46.10 -5.80 13.17
N ARG A 472 45.42 -6.68 13.92
CA ARG A 472 45.44 -8.13 13.68
C ARG A 472 44.88 -8.52 12.31
N MET A 473 44.02 -7.68 11.75
CA MET A 473 43.43 -7.87 10.43
C MET A 473 44.31 -7.28 9.31
N LEU A 474 45.47 -6.70 9.62
CA LEU A 474 46.43 -6.19 8.66
C LEU A 474 47.59 -7.19 8.52
N LEU A 475 47.70 -7.80 7.34
CA LEU A 475 48.77 -8.70 6.94
C LEU A 475 49.77 -7.97 6.02
N ASP A 476 50.88 -8.63 5.68
CA ASP A 476 51.91 -8.08 4.79
C ASP A 476 51.38 -7.81 3.36
N ASP A 477 50.38 -8.59 2.91
CA ASP A 477 49.70 -8.43 1.60
C ASP A 477 48.50 -7.45 1.65
N GLY A 478 48.29 -6.77 2.78
CA GLY A 478 47.16 -5.87 3.03
C GLY A 478 46.16 -6.43 4.03
N SER A 479 44.90 -6.00 3.96
CA SER A 479 43.89 -6.45 4.93
C SER A 479 43.53 -7.94 4.73
N ASN A 480 43.43 -8.70 5.81
CA ASN A 480 42.99 -10.11 5.88
C ASN A 480 41.51 -10.32 5.49
N ILE A 481 40.83 -9.28 5.02
CA ILE A 481 39.46 -9.40 4.53
C ILE A 481 39.57 -9.75 3.05
N PRO A 482 38.91 -10.81 2.57
CA PRO A 482 39.00 -11.21 1.17
C PRO A 482 38.47 -10.10 0.25
N THR A 483 39.39 -9.37 -0.37
CA THR A 483 39.15 -8.31 -1.38
C THR A 483 39.16 -8.86 -2.81
N GLY A 484 39.10 -10.19 -2.96
CA GLY A 484 39.23 -10.90 -4.23
C GLY A 484 38.04 -11.82 -4.56
N PRO A 485 38.05 -12.47 -5.74
CA PRO A 485 37.01 -13.40 -6.15
C PRO A 485 36.85 -14.50 -5.10
N LYS A 486 35.61 -14.83 -4.77
CA LYS A 486 35.25 -15.81 -3.72
C LYS A 486 35.50 -17.25 -4.18
N GLY A 487 36.74 -17.60 -4.51
CA GLY A 487 37.11 -18.92 -5.03
C GLY A 487 36.71 -20.09 -4.12
N ASP A 488 36.61 -19.84 -2.81
CA ASP A 488 36.27 -20.82 -1.78
C ASP A 488 34.77 -21.14 -1.69
N GLU A 489 33.91 -20.38 -2.36
CA GLU A 489 32.47 -20.65 -2.34
C GLU A 489 32.14 -21.95 -3.08
N SER A 490 31.18 -22.69 -2.52
CA SER A 490 30.85 -24.03 -3.02
C SER A 490 29.98 -24.02 -4.29
N ASP A 491 29.19 -22.97 -4.50
CA ASP A 491 28.33 -22.80 -5.67
C ASP A 491 29.03 -21.99 -6.76
N LEU A 492 28.81 -22.39 -8.02
CA LEU A 492 29.38 -21.67 -9.16
C LEU A 492 28.88 -20.23 -9.22
N GLU A 493 27.59 -20.00 -8.97
CA GLU A 493 26.96 -18.67 -9.00
C GLU A 493 27.60 -17.70 -8.00
N ASP A 494 27.99 -18.18 -6.82
CA ASP A 494 28.63 -17.35 -5.78
C ASP A 494 30.12 -17.10 -6.07
N ARG A 495 30.77 -17.97 -6.87
CA ARG A 495 32.16 -17.82 -7.32
C ARG A 495 32.31 -16.88 -8.51
N LEU A 496 31.29 -16.77 -9.36
CA LEU A 496 31.33 -15.94 -10.55
C LEU A 496 31.30 -14.45 -10.15
N ASP A 497 32.39 -13.76 -10.44
CA ASP A 497 32.46 -12.31 -10.28
C ASP A 497 32.05 -11.62 -11.60
N VAL A 498 30.85 -11.04 -11.62
CA VAL A 498 30.32 -10.26 -12.76
C VAL A 498 30.66 -8.78 -12.60
N SER A 499 31.46 -8.40 -11.59
CA SER A 499 31.71 -7.01 -11.24
C SER A 499 32.41 -6.19 -12.31
N LEU A 500 31.87 -5.00 -12.57
CA LEU A 500 32.49 -4.02 -13.44
C LEU A 500 33.54 -3.19 -12.67
N PRO A 501 34.80 -3.13 -13.12
CA PRO A 501 35.82 -2.30 -12.49
C PRO A 501 35.44 -0.81 -12.50
N GLY A 502 35.53 -0.15 -11.34
CA GLY A 502 35.30 1.30 -11.21
C GLY A 502 33.85 1.75 -11.03
N ALA A 503 32.87 0.83 -11.05
CA ALA A 503 31.47 1.17 -10.84
C ALA A 503 31.18 1.52 -9.36
N GLN A 504 30.87 2.79 -9.08
CA GLN A 504 30.50 3.26 -7.74
C GLN A 504 28.98 3.25 -7.47
N GLY A 505 28.14 3.24 -8.52
CA GLY A 505 26.68 3.35 -8.47
C GLY A 505 25.95 2.36 -9.39
N GLY A 506 24.64 2.17 -9.15
CA GLY A 506 23.69 1.54 -10.09
C GLY A 506 23.70 0.03 -10.37
N ASP A 507 24.82 -0.70 -10.32
CA ASP A 507 24.84 -2.09 -10.84
C ASP A 507 24.77 -3.19 -9.74
N LEU A 508 24.11 -4.32 -10.05
CA LEU A 508 24.04 -5.55 -9.23
C LEU A 508 25.41 -6.21 -9.05
N SER A 509 26.39 -5.80 -9.85
CA SER A 509 27.74 -6.33 -9.92
C SER A 509 28.75 -5.55 -9.05
N LYS A 510 28.32 -4.71 -8.10
CA LYS A 510 29.22 -3.78 -7.40
C LYS A 510 30.36 -4.46 -6.62
N ARG A 511 31.57 -3.95 -6.88
CA ARG A 511 32.83 -4.08 -6.13
C ARG A 511 32.79 -3.52 -4.69
N LYS A 512 31.63 -3.41 -4.04
CA LYS A 512 31.56 -3.07 -2.62
C LYS A 512 31.57 -4.38 -1.84
N TYR A 513 32.78 -4.89 -1.55
CA TYR A 513 32.97 -6.08 -0.70
C TYR A 513 32.26 -5.92 0.65
N ARG A 514 32.20 -4.67 1.15
CA ARG A 514 31.37 -4.25 2.27
C ARG A 514 30.69 -2.93 1.94
N PRO A 515 29.37 -2.79 2.17
CA PRO A 515 28.72 -1.49 2.09
C PRO A 515 29.26 -0.57 3.18
N GLU A 516 29.51 0.69 2.83
CA GLU A 516 29.92 1.72 3.79
C GLU A 516 28.70 2.26 4.53
N ILE A 517 28.81 2.48 5.84
CA ILE A 517 27.76 3.14 6.61
C ILE A 517 27.66 4.61 6.22
N ARG A 518 26.44 5.04 5.90
CA ARG A 518 26.12 6.45 5.62
C ARG A 518 24.65 6.72 5.85
N THR A 519 24.34 8.00 6.05
CA THR A 519 22.98 8.53 5.97
C THR A 519 22.82 9.34 4.70
N LYS A 520 21.88 8.93 3.86
CA LYS A 520 21.53 9.65 2.64
C LYS A 520 20.51 10.75 2.91
N SER A 521 19.53 10.46 3.77
CA SER A 521 18.45 11.37 4.08
C SER A 521 18.02 11.23 5.54
N VAL A 522 17.67 12.35 6.15
CA VAL A 522 17.10 12.44 7.51
C VAL A 522 15.82 13.26 7.44
N LYS A 523 14.75 12.78 8.07
CA LYS A 523 13.49 13.51 8.18
C LYS A 523 12.88 13.35 9.56
N VAL A 524 12.29 14.43 10.06
CA VAL A 524 11.51 14.43 11.30
C VAL A 524 10.05 14.13 10.98
N SER A 525 9.40 13.36 11.85
CA SER A 525 7.96 13.16 11.76
C SER A 525 7.23 14.49 11.96
N PRO A 526 6.18 14.78 11.18
CA PRO A 526 5.34 15.95 11.40
C PRO A 526 4.72 16.02 12.80
N THR A 527 4.61 14.89 13.48
CA THR A 527 4.15 14.79 14.88
C THR A 527 5.23 15.13 15.91
N GLY A 528 6.48 15.34 15.50
CA GLY A 528 7.60 15.80 16.32
C GLY A 528 8.26 14.73 17.21
N ARG A 529 7.56 13.63 17.52
CA ARG A 529 8.02 12.61 18.49
C ARG A 529 9.06 11.65 17.93
N THR A 530 9.05 11.44 16.62
CA THR A 530 9.91 10.48 15.93
C THR A 530 10.66 11.14 14.79
N TRP A 531 11.80 10.57 14.43
CA TRP A 531 12.52 10.93 13.22
C TRP A 531 13.10 9.67 12.60
N ALA A 532 13.27 9.70 11.29
CA ALA A 532 13.80 8.56 10.53
C ALA A 532 15.00 8.97 9.70
N THR A 533 15.90 8.01 9.49
CA THR A 533 17.01 8.14 8.56
C THR A 533 17.08 6.96 7.61
N ALA A 534 17.32 7.27 6.34
CA ALA A 534 17.70 6.29 5.33
C ALA A 534 19.19 6.02 5.44
N SER A 535 19.52 4.86 6.01
CA SER A 535 20.89 4.35 6.15
C SER A 535 21.13 3.15 5.23
N THR A 536 22.37 2.71 5.11
CA THR A 536 22.69 1.46 4.39
C THR A 536 22.23 0.19 5.12
N ASP A 537 22.03 0.26 6.43
CA ASP A 537 21.44 -0.84 7.23
C ASP A 537 19.92 -0.94 6.98
N GLY A 538 19.31 0.17 6.56
CA GLY A 538 17.88 0.29 6.29
C GLY A 538 17.28 1.60 6.80
N LEU A 539 15.97 1.60 6.98
CA LEU A 539 15.22 2.71 7.57
C LEU A 539 15.27 2.61 9.10
N ILE A 540 15.98 3.53 9.75
CA ILE A 540 16.07 3.57 11.21
C ILE A 540 15.18 4.68 11.72
N VAL A 541 14.28 4.33 12.63
CA VAL A 541 13.31 5.26 13.23
C VAL A 541 13.65 5.40 14.71
N TYR A 542 14.02 6.60 15.11
CA TYR A 542 14.20 6.96 16.51
C TYR A 542 12.91 7.59 17.04
N SER A 543 12.55 7.25 18.27
CA SER A 543 11.39 7.78 18.98
C SER A 543 11.79 8.21 20.38
N LEU A 544 11.11 9.23 20.91
CA LEU A 544 11.20 9.58 22.33
C LEU A 544 10.29 8.66 23.15
N ASP A 545 10.88 7.91 24.09
CA ASP A 545 10.14 7.16 25.10
C ASP A 545 10.12 7.94 26.42
N GLU A 546 8.97 8.51 26.76
CA GLU A 546 8.76 9.28 27.99
C GLU A 546 8.43 8.39 29.19
N SER A 547 8.10 7.10 28.97
CA SER A 547 7.63 6.23 30.05
C SER A 547 8.72 5.82 31.03
N VAL A 548 9.99 5.86 30.61
CA VAL A 548 11.15 5.42 31.39
C VAL A 548 11.87 6.57 32.10
N LEU A 549 11.70 7.81 31.61
CA LEU A 549 12.38 8.99 32.14
C LEU A 549 11.46 9.77 33.08
N PHE A 550 11.82 9.85 34.36
CA PHE A 550 11.15 10.78 35.28
C PHE A 550 11.63 12.21 35.03
N ASP A 551 10.80 12.99 34.34
CA ASP A 551 11.07 14.40 34.01
C ASP A 551 9.91 15.29 34.49
N PRO A 552 9.87 15.65 35.79
CA PRO A 552 8.80 16.48 36.34
C PRO A 552 8.89 17.90 35.79
N PHE A 553 7.75 18.51 35.50
CA PHE A 553 7.70 19.88 34.99
C PHE A 553 8.05 20.89 36.08
N ASP A 554 7.46 20.69 37.26
CA ASP A 554 7.62 21.56 38.42
C ASP A 554 7.20 20.78 39.67
N LEU A 555 8.17 20.38 40.50
CA LEU A 555 7.98 19.47 41.61
C LEU A 555 7.90 20.22 42.94
N ASP A 556 6.96 19.82 43.79
CA ASP A 556 6.79 20.30 45.16
C ASP A 556 6.78 19.12 46.14
N ILE A 557 7.06 19.36 47.42
CA ILE A 557 7.16 18.30 48.44
C ILE A 557 5.82 17.58 48.63
N ASP A 558 4.71 18.31 48.49
CA ASP A 558 3.36 17.77 48.65
C ASP A 558 2.85 16.99 47.41
N LEU A 559 3.63 17.00 46.34
CA LEU A 559 3.24 16.48 45.02
C LEU A 559 3.71 15.03 44.87
N THR A 560 2.85 14.09 45.23
CA THR A 560 3.11 12.64 45.21
C THR A 560 2.00 11.89 44.47
N PRO A 561 2.28 10.69 43.93
CA PRO A 561 1.23 9.85 43.33
C PRO A 561 0.04 9.59 44.28
N GLU A 562 0.31 9.45 45.58
CA GLU A 562 -0.73 9.29 46.60
C GLU A 562 -1.56 10.55 46.80
N SER A 563 -0.96 11.75 46.73
CA SER A 563 -1.72 12.99 46.86
C SER A 563 -2.64 13.19 45.66
N VAL A 564 -2.19 12.82 44.45
CA VAL A 564 -3.04 12.79 43.24
C VAL A 564 -4.23 11.85 43.43
N ALA A 565 -4.00 10.59 43.83
CA ALA A 565 -5.08 9.63 44.07
C ALA A 565 -6.07 10.11 45.14
N LYS A 566 -5.58 10.72 46.23
CA LYS A 566 -6.43 11.33 47.26
C LYS A 566 -7.28 12.47 46.70
N THR A 567 -6.74 13.33 45.82
CA THR A 567 -7.51 14.42 45.20
C THR A 567 -8.58 13.92 44.22
N VAL A 568 -8.29 12.85 43.46
CA VAL A 568 -9.29 12.19 42.61
C VAL A 568 -10.44 11.63 43.46
N SER A 569 -10.13 10.97 44.58
CA SER A 569 -11.16 10.44 45.49
C SER A 569 -12.05 11.52 46.13
N LYS A 570 -11.56 12.76 46.22
CA LYS A 570 -12.35 13.92 46.69
C LYS A 570 -13.25 14.53 45.61
N GLY A 571 -13.04 14.19 44.34
CA GLY A 571 -13.74 14.78 43.19
C GLY A 571 -13.13 16.08 42.66
N ASP A 572 -11.95 16.49 43.13
CA ASP A 572 -11.26 17.71 42.67
C ASP A 572 -10.40 17.42 41.42
N TYR A 573 -11.04 17.11 40.29
CA TYR A 573 -10.35 16.63 39.09
C TYR A 573 -9.42 17.65 38.43
N LEU A 574 -9.74 18.95 38.46
CA LEU A 574 -8.84 19.98 37.92
C LEU A 574 -7.50 20.02 38.65
N VAL A 575 -7.55 19.98 39.99
CA VAL A 575 -6.36 20.01 40.84
C VAL A 575 -5.57 18.73 40.65
N ALA A 576 -6.25 17.57 40.62
CA ALA A 576 -5.63 16.28 40.35
C ALA A 576 -4.91 16.27 38.98
N LEU A 577 -5.52 16.85 37.95
CA LEU A 577 -4.96 16.88 36.60
C LEU A 577 -3.73 17.78 36.52
N VAL A 578 -3.76 18.95 37.17
CA VAL A 578 -2.59 19.83 37.27
C VAL A 578 -1.46 19.16 38.07
N MET A 579 -1.78 18.48 39.17
CA MET A 579 -0.78 17.71 39.93
C MET A 579 -0.15 16.61 39.08
N ALA A 580 -0.95 15.87 38.31
CA ALA A 580 -0.46 14.85 37.39
C ALA A 580 0.45 15.43 36.29
N PHE A 581 0.10 16.58 35.69
CA PHE A 581 0.95 17.25 34.71
C PHE A 581 2.25 17.83 35.28
N ARG A 582 2.24 18.23 36.55
CA ARG A 582 3.45 18.67 37.28
C ARG A 582 4.41 17.50 37.54
N LEU A 583 3.88 16.35 37.98
CA LEU A 583 4.63 15.09 38.09
C LEU A 583 5.10 14.57 36.73
N ASN A 584 4.33 14.85 35.67
CA ASN A 584 4.58 14.41 34.30
C ASN A 584 4.66 12.88 34.14
N ASP A 585 3.88 12.13 34.94
CA ASP A 585 3.75 10.68 34.82
C ASP A 585 2.52 10.33 33.97
N GLU A 586 2.75 9.70 32.82
CA GLU A 586 1.71 9.33 31.84
C GLU A 586 0.61 8.48 32.47
N LYS A 587 0.95 7.55 33.38
CA LYS A 587 -0.04 6.66 34.02
C LYS A 587 -0.93 7.40 35.01
N LEU A 588 -0.37 8.36 35.74
CA LEU A 588 -1.15 9.21 36.65
C LEU A 588 -2.06 10.15 35.86
N VAL A 589 -1.56 10.73 34.77
CA VAL A 589 -2.38 11.56 33.88
C VAL A 589 -3.53 10.72 33.30
N GLU A 590 -3.27 9.49 32.84
CA GLU A 590 -4.30 8.58 32.35
C GLU A 590 -5.34 8.20 33.42
N MET A 591 -4.89 7.92 34.64
CA MET A 591 -5.79 7.66 35.76
C MET A 591 -6.72 8.85 36.04
N VAL A 592 -6.17 10.06 36.16
CA VAL A 592 -6.99 11.25 36.39
C VAL A 592 -7.92 11.50 35.21
N TYR A 593 -7.40 11.42 33.99
CA TYR A 593 -8.14 11.66 32.76
C TYR A 593 -9.36 10.74 32.64
N THR A 594 -9.18 9.43 32.81
CA THR A 594 -10.28 8.44 32.75
C THR A 594 -11.24 8.51 33.93
N SER A 595 -10.78 8.99 35.10
CA SER A 595 -11.64 9.19 36.27
C SER A 595 -12.58 10.39 36.16
N THR A 596 -12.29 11.34 35.26
CA THR A 596 -13.10 12.56 35.14
C THR A 596 -14.48 12.29 34.52
N PRO A 597 -15.57 12.78 35.11
CA PRO A 597 -16.90 12.61 34.55
C PRO A 597 -17.10 13.51 33.31
N PRO A 598 -17.82 13.05 32.27
CA PRO A 598 -17.98 13.80 31.02
C PRO A 598 -18.64 15.18 31.18
N ALA A 599 -19.48 15.33 32.21
CA ALA A 599 -20.16 16.60 32.51
C ALA A 599 -19.19 17.70 32.95
N GLU A 600 -18.08 17.34 33.60
CA GLU A 600 -17.14 18.30 34.18
C GLU A 600 -15.98 18.67 33.24
N ILE A 601 -15.75 17.89 32.17
CA ILE A 601 -14.69 18.12 31.18
C ILE A 601 -14.69 19.58 30.69
N LYS A 602 -15.86 20.12 30.35
CA LYS A 602 -15.98 21.51 29.85
C LYS A 602 -15.51 22.54 30.87
N LEU A 603 -15.76 22.30 32.16
CA LEU A 603 -15.35 23.20 33.24
C LEU A 603 -13.84 23.11 33.47
N ILE A 604 -13.29 21.88 33.50
CA ILE A 604 -11.87 21.63 33.69
C ILE A 604 -11.05 22.27 32.58
N VAL A 605 -11.41 22.03 31.32
CA VAL A 605 -10.71 22.61 30.16
C VAL A 605 -10.75 24.13 30.18
N LYS A 606 -11.88 24.74 30.57
CA LYS A 606 -12.02 26.19 30.66
C LYS A 606 -11.12 26.80 31.75
N GLN A 607 -10.92 26.10 32.87
CA GLN A 607 -10.13 26.57 34.00
C GLN A 607 -8.64 26.16 33.93
N LEU A 608 -8.28 25.30 32.98
CA LEU A 608 -6.91 24.81 32.82
C LEU A 608 -5.94 25.97 32.49
N PRO A 609 -4.82 26.10 33.22
CA PRO A 609 -3.78 27.06 32.88
C PRO A 609 -3.17 26.80 31.50
N LEU A 610 -2.89 27.87 30.75
CA LEU A 610 -2.38 27.79 29.38
C LEU A 610 -1.06 27.01 29.25
N VAL A 611 -0.24 26.98 30.31
CA VAL A 611 1.04 26.27 30.35
C VAL A 611 0.85 24.75 30.18
N TYR A 612 -0.27 24.18 30.64
CA TYR A 612 -0.54 22.75 30.56
C TYR A 612 -1.39 22.34 29.35
N VAL A 613 -1.85 23.30 28.54
CA VAL A 613 -2.67 23.01 27.35
C VAL A 613 -1.87 22.18 26.34
N ASP A 614 -0.58 22.49 26.15
CA ASP A 614 0.31 21.72 25.27
C ASP A 614 0.38 20.25 25.68
N LYS A 615 0.73 20.01 26.95
CA LYS A 615 0.79 18.67 27.54
C LYS A 615 -0.53 17.90 27.42
N LEU A 616 -1.65 18.58 27.64
CA LEU A 616 -2.97 17.96 27.50
C LEU A 616 -3.25 17.56 26.04
N VAL A 617 -2.98 18.42 25.06
CA VAL A 617 -3.19 18.08 23.64
C VAL A 617 -2.30 16.92 23.22
N MET A 618 -1.03 16.94 23.62
CA MET A 618 -0.09 15.87 23.31
C MET A 618 -0.49 14.55 23.99
N PHE A 619 -0.95 14.61 25.24
CA PHE A 619 -1.47 13.43 25.96
C PHE A 619 -2.70 12.85 25.27
N ILE A 620 -3.68 13.68 24.90
CA ILE A 620 -4.88 13.23 24.19
C ILE A 620 -4.50 12.55 22.87
N GLY A 621 -3.57 13.14 22.08
CA GLY A 621 -3.11 12.55 20.83
C GLY A 621 -2.53 11.14 21.01
N LYS A 622 -1.72 10.91 22.05
CA LYS A 622 -1.21 9.57 22.40
C LYS A 622 -2.30 8.64 22.89
N HIS A 623 -3.18 9.14 23.76
CA HIS A 623 -4.25 8.35 24.35
C HIS A 623 -5.16 7.83 23.25
N MET A 624 -5.54 8.65 22.27
CA MET A 624 -6.38 8.28 21.13
C MET A 624 -5.83 7.12 20.29
N GLU A 625 -4.51 6.92 20.22
CA GLU A 625 -3.92 5.79 19.49
C GLU A 625 -4.13 4.44 20.22
N ARG A 626 -4.31 4.47 21.54
CA ARG A 626 -4.48 3.28 22.39
C ARG A 626 -5.92 3.11 22.89
N SER A 627 -6.69 4.19 22.95
CA SER A 627 -7.98 4.23 23.63
C SER A 627 -9.08 3.51 22.84
N VAL A 628 -9.99 2.92 23.60
CA VAL A 628 -11.26 2.37 23.12
C VAL A 628 -12.41 3.38 23.33
N HIS A 629 -12.15 4.46 24.07
CA HIS A 629 -13.16 5.43 24.52
C HIS A 629 -13.30 6.62 23.55
N LEU A 630 -13.76 6.32 22.33
CA LEU A 630 -13.85 7.29 21.24
C LEU A 630 -14.70 8.53 21.58
N GLU A 631 -15.91 8.35 22.12
CA GLU A 631 -16.79 9.47 22.47
C GLU A 631 -16.18 10.35 23.56
N PHE A 632 -15.56 9.74 24.56
CA PHE A 632 -14.95 10.44 25.69
C PHE A 632 -13.84 11.38 25.23
N ASP A 633 -12.91 10.88 24.43
CA ASP A 633 -11.79 11.66 23.89
C ASP A 633 -12.28 12.76 22.93
N LEU A 634 -13.34 12.50 22.15
CA LEU A 634 -13.96 13.53 21.30
C LEU A 634 -14.59 14.67 22.11
N ILE A 635 -15.17 14.38 23.28
CA ILE A 635 -15.68 15.42 24.18
C ILE A 635 -14.53 16.29 24.70
N TRP A 636 -13.39 15.68 25.04
CA TRP A 636 -12.19 16.41 25.43
C TRP A 636 -11.64 17.29 24.30
N VAL A 637 -11.44 16.74 23.11
CA VAL A 637 -10.92 17.48 21.94
C VAL A 637 -11.86 18.63 21.56
N SER A 638 -13.16 18.38 21.49
CA SER A 638 -14.15 19.41 21.14
C SER A 638 -14.19 20.54 22.17
N SER A 639 -14.11 20.21 23.46
CA SER A 639 -14.04 21.19 24.54
C SER A 639 -12.76 22.01 24.47
N LEU A 640 -11.61 21.36 24.22
CA LEU A 640 -10.31 22.00 24.10
C LEU A 640 -10.27 23.00 22.94
N LEU A 641 -10.70 22.57 21.75
CA LEU A 641 -10.75 23.44 20.56
C LEU A 641 -11.75 24.59 20.73
N SER A 642 -12.86 24.37 21.45
CA SER A 642 -13.87 25.42 21.69
C SER A 642 -13.36 26.55 22.59
N TYR A 643 -12.64 26.22 23.66
CA TYR A 643 -12.15 27.23 24.61
C TYR A 643 -10.76 27.79 24.25
N HIS A 644 -9.82 26.93 23.85
CA HIS A 644 -8.42 27.29 23.58
C HIS A 644 -8.11 27.43 22.08
N GLY A 645 -9.09 27.32 21.17
CA GLY A 645 -8.83 27.39 19.73
C GLY A 645 -8.16 28.69 19.26
N ARG A 646 -8.43 29.83 19.91
CA ARG A 646 -7.79 31.12 19.56
C ARG A 646 -6.31 31.15 19.95
N THR A 647 -5.95 30.59 21.11
CA THR A 647 -4.56 30.55 21.59
C THR A 647 -3.74 29.53 20.80
N LEU A 648 -4.33 28.39 20.46
CA LEU A 648 -3.73 27.40 19.57
C LEU A 648 -3.42 28.00 18.19
N ARG A 649 -4.34 28.81 17.64
CA ARG A 649 -4.12 29.48 16.35
C ARG A 649 -3.06 30.59 16.41
N SER A 650 -3.00 31.37 17.49
CA SER A 650 -1.98 32.42 17.61
C SER A 650 -0.57 31.85 17.77
N ARG A 651 -0.44 30.66 18.36
CA ARG A 651 0.82 29.93 18.54
C ARG A 651 0.88 28.64 17.71
N GLN A 652 0.47 28.72 16.45
CA GLN A 652 0.31 27.56 15.57
C GLN A 652 1.58 26.71 15.40
N ILE A 653 2.78 27.30 15.54
CA ILE A 653 4.06 26.61 15.35
C ILE A 653 4.37 25.73 16.58
N GLU A 654 4.26 26.30 17.78
CA GLU A 654 4.45 25.58 19.05
C GLU A 654 3.45 24.44 19.20
N PHE A 655 2.19 24.68 18.83
CA PHE A 655 1.14 23.66 18.90
C PHE A 655 0.98 22.82 17.61
N ALA A 656 1.90 22.94 16.64
CA ALA A 656 1.79 22.19 15.38
C ALA A 656 1.91 20.68 15.63
N THR A 657 2.88 20.27 16.46
CA THR A 657 3.17 18.87 16.74
C THR A 657 2.06 18.18 17.54
N PRO A 658 1.54 18.74 18.65
CA PRO A 658 0.44 18.13 19.39
C PRO A 658 -0.84 18.09 18.57
N LEU A 659 -1.18 19.16 17.82
CA LEU A 659 -2.40 19.17 17.00
C LEU A 659 -2.36 18.13 15.88
N ARG A 660 -1.20 17.91 15.27
CA ARG A 660 -1.05 16.83 14.26
C ARG A 660 -1.20 15.45 14.88
N SER A 661 -0.75 15.24 16.12
CA SER A 661 -0.96 13.96 16.81
C SER A 661 -2.44 13.68 17.06
N VAL A 662 -3.22 14.69 17.48
CA VAL A 662 -4.67 14.57 17.62
C VAL A 662 -5.34 14.38 16.25
N GLN A 663 -4.90 15.12 15.23
CA GLN A 663 -5.41 14.94 13.86
C GLN A 663 -5.18 13.52 13.34
N LYS A 664 -4.01 12.94 13.59
CA LYS A 664 -3.67 11.55 13.24
C LYS A 664 -4.68 10.57 13.88
N GLY A 665 -4.88 10.65 15.19
CA GLY A 665 -5.84 9.80 15.91
C GLY A 665 -7.28 9.97 15.39
N LEU A 666 -7.71 11.20 15.11
CA LEU A 666 -9.04 11.48 14.55
C LEU A 666 -9.23 10.87 13.16
N VAL A 667 -8.20 10.97 12.30
CA VAL A 667 -8.23 10.41 10.94
C VAL A 667 -8.30 8.88 10.99
N ASP A 668 -7.61 8.24 11.94
CA ASP A 668 -7.67 6.79 12.11
C ASP A 668 -9.05 6.32 12.52
N TRP A 669 -9.65 6.98 13.50
CA TRP A 669 -11.02 6.69 13.92
C TRP A 669 -12.02 6.97 12.81
N GLN A 670 -11.84 8.07 12.07
CA GLN A 670 -12.67 8.36 10.91
C GLN A 670 -12.57 7.23 9.88
N LYS A 671 -11.37 6.76 9.53
CA LYS A 671 -11.16 5.66 8.58
C LYS A 671 -11.84 4.38 9.09
N GLY A 672 -11.65 4.03 10.37
CA GLY A 672 -12.26 2.85 11.00
C GLY A 672 -13.78 2.88 10.98
N ILE A 673 -14.39 3.98 11.46
CA ILE A 673 -15.85 4.15 11.45
C ILE A 673 -16.39 4.18 10.02
N THR A 674 -15.73 4.90 9.10
CA THR A 674 -16.19 4.99 7.71
C THR A 674 -16.22 3.61 7.05
N ALA A 675 -15.21 2.78 7.29
CA ALA A 675 -15.15 1.42 6.78
C ALA A 675 -16.27 0.52 7.32
N LEU A 676 -16.62 0.64 8.61
CA LEU A 676 -17.74 -0.07 9.21
C LEU A 676 -19.09 0.43 8.67
N MET A 677 -19.28 1.75 8.62
CA MET A 677 -20.53 2.38 8.16
C MET A 677 -20.81 2.13 6.68
N SER A 678 -19.77 2.05 5.83
CA SER A 678 -19.93 1.70 4.43
C SER A 678 -20.41 0.27 4.22
N ASN A 679 -20.12 -0.62 5.17
CA ASN A 679 -20.48 -2.04 5.10
C ASN A 679 -21.86 -2.31 5.72
N ASP A 680 -22.20 -1.69 6.84
CA ASP A 680 -23.32 -2.17 7.66
C ASP A 680 -24.64 -1.38 7.55
N THR A 681 -24.65 -0.07 7.27
CA THR A 681 -25.83 0.74 7.69
C THR A 681 -26.41 1.75 6.70
N LEU A 682 -25.73 2.15 5.62
CA LEU A 682 -26.29 3.17 4.71
C LEU A 682 -26.91 2.62 3.43
N ASN A 683 -26.57 1.40 3.01
CA ASN A 683 -27.06 0.82 1.74
C ASN A 683 -27.89 -0.46 1.88
N THR A 684 -27.93 -1.10 3.05
CA THR A 684 -28.71 -2.33 3.28
C THR A 684 -29.96 -2.02 4.09
N SER A 685 -29.83 -1.44 5.29
CA SER A 685 -30.99 -1.15 6.13
C SER A 685 -31.90 -0.04 5.58
N SER A 686 -31.39 0.95 4.87
CA SER A 686 -32.22 1.98 4.22
C SER A 686 -33.03 1.42 3.05
N TYR A 687 -32.43 0.55 2.24
CA TYR A 687 -33.09 -0.11 1.11
C TYR A 687 -34.14 -1.14 1.56
N ASP A 688 -33.89 -1.85 2.67
CA ASP A 688 -34.86 -2.79 3.25
C ASP A 688 -36.05 -2.06 3.92
N ILE A 689 -35.82 -0.91 4.57
CA ILE A 689 -36.88 -0.07 5.15
C ILE A 689 -37.72 0.58 4.03
N ASP A 690 -37.10 0.96 2.91
CA ASP A 690 -37.79 1.54 1.76
C ASP A 690 -38.79 0.54 1.14
N ALA A 691 -38.51 -0.76 1.11
CA ALA A 691 -39.42 -1.77 0.58
C ALA A 691 -40.71 -1.92 1.42
N GLU A 692 -40.60 -1.93 2.76
CA GLU A 692 -41.77 -1.95 3.66
C GLU A 692 -42.58 -0.66 3.60
N GLN A 693 -41.92 0.49 3.48
CA GLN A 693 -42.58 1.78 3.36
C GLN A 693 -43.27 1.95 1.99
N ILE A 694 -42.66 1.49 0.90
CA ILE A 694 -43.26 1.45 -0.44
C ILE A 694 -44.50 0.54 -0.44
N LYS A 695 -44.45 -0.60 0.27
CA LYS A 695 -45.59 -1.52 0.39
C LYS A 695 -46.77 -0.88 1.14
N LYS A 696 -46.50 -0.19 2.26
CA LYS A 696 -47.51 0.60 3.00
C LYS A 696 -48.04 1.78 2.19
N LEU A 697 -47.19 2.44 1.39
CA LEU A 697 -47.59 3.50 0.45
C LEU A 697 -48.49 2.95 -0.68
N HIS A 698 -48.24 1.74 -1.17
CA HIS A 698 -49.06 1.06 -2.17
C HIS A 698 -50.43 0.66 -1.60
N GLU A 699 -50.47 0.10 -0.39
CA GLU A 699 -51.71 -0.22 0.33
C GLU A 699 -52.55 1.03 0.63
N LEU A 700 -51.90 2.16 0.96
CA LEU A 700 -52.56 3.46 1.11
C LEU A 700 -53.07 4.01 -0.22
N LYS A 701 -52.34 3.79 -1.33
CA LYS A 701 -52.75 4.20 -2.68
C LYS A 701 -53.99 3.43 -3.16
N GLU A 702 -54.13 2.17 -2.78
CA GLU A 702 -55.28 1.32 -3.11
C GLU A 702 -56.52 1.64 -2.27
N ARG A 703 -56.36 2.23 -1.08
CA ARG A 703 -57.48 2.67 -0.23
C ARG A 703 -58.13 4.00 -0.64
N ILE A 704 -57.59 4.72 -1.63
CA ILE A 704 -58.19 5.96 -2.12
C ILE A 704 -59.30 5.60 -3.12
N PRO A 705 -60.59 5.89 -2.85
CA PRO A 705 -61.69 5.54 -3.75
C PRO A 705 -61.56 6.23 -5.13
N GLN A 706 -61.87 5.49 -6.20
CA GLN A 706 -61.70 5.91 -7.60
C GLN A 706 -62.48 7.19 -7.99
N ASP A 707 -63.45 7.65 -7.18
CA ASP A 707 -64.29 8.81 -7.46
C ASP A 707 -63.56 10.17 -7.38
N ILE A 708 -62.35 10.23 -6.79
CA ILE A 708 -61.56 11.47 -6.74
C ILE A 708 -60.70 11.65 -8.01
N ARG A 709 -60.44 10.58 -8.78
CA ARG A 709 -59.67 10.66 -10.04
C ARG A 709 -60.47 11.24 -11.19
N SER A 710 -61.80 11.09 -11.20
CA SER A 710 -62.66 11.53 -12.30
C SER A 710 -63.01 13.02 -12.26
N ARG A 711 -62.96 13.66 -11.08
CA ARG A 711 -63.20 15.11 -10.94
C ARG A 711 -62.03 16.00 -11.35
N ARG A 712 -60.79 15.49 -11.40
CA ARG A 712 -59.57 16.27 -11.73
C ARG A 712 -59.32 16.51 -13.22
N ARG A 713 -60.20 16.07 -14.13
CA ARG A 713 -60.00 16.28 -15.58
C ARG A 713 -60.82 17.43 -16.18
N ALA A 714 -61.65 18.12 -15.39
CA ALA A 714 -62.56 19.16 -15.91
C ALA A 714 -62.03 20.60 -15.80
N ASP A 715 -61.14 20.90 -14.84
CA ASP A 715 -60.58 22.24 -14.68
C ASP A 715 -59.12 22.24 -15.13
N GLY A 716 -58.88 22.79 -16.31
CA GLY A 716 -57.55 22.93 -16.88
C GLY A 716 -56.78 24.06 -16.21
N GLU A 717 -56.17 23.81 -15.06
CA GLU A 717 -55.07 24.62 -14.50
C GLU A 717 -54.35 23.86 -13.35
N LEU A 718 -53.02 23.96 -13.32
CA LEU A 718 -52.07 23.49 -12.29
C LEU A 718 -51.87 21.97 -12.09
N MET A 719 -50.79 21.44 -12.69
CA MET A 719 -50.16 20.18 -12.28
C MET A 719 -49.31 20.45 -11.03
N HIS A 720 -49.85 20.20 -9.84
CA HIS A 720 -49.03 20.01 -8.64
C HIS A 720 -48.51 18.57 -8.63
N ASP A 721 -47.19 18.41 -8.73
CA ASP A 721 -46.53 17.11 -8.68
C ASP A 721 -46.70 16.49 -7.29
N ASP A 722 -47.25 15.28 -7.24
CA ASP A 722 -47.37 14.42 -6.05
C ASP A 722 -46.01 14.14 -5.34
N ASN A 723 -44.91 14.68 -5.86
CA ASN A 723 -43.54 14.57 -5.34
C ASN A 723 -43.22 15.52 -4.18
N GLU A 724 -43.96 16.62 -3.99
CA GLU A 724 -43.68 17.54 -2.87
C GLU A 724 -44.12 16.96 -1.52
N LEU A 725 -45.26 16.27 -1.48
CA LEU A 725 -45.75 15.62 -0.27
C LEU A 725 -44.80 14.50 0.19
N VAL A 726 -44.25 13.75 -0.76
CA VAL A 726 -43.27 12.67 -0.51
C VAL A 726 -41.95 13.24 0.01
N ARG A 727 -41.47 14.35 -0.56
CA ARG A 727 -40.25 15.03 -0.09
C ARG A 727 -40.42 15.65 1.30
N PHE A 728 -41.62 16.14 1.61
CA PHE A 728 -41.93 16.74 2.91
C PHE A 728 -41.97 15.69 4.04
N LEU A 729 -42.50 14.49 3.75
CA LEU A 729 -42.57 13.37 4.70
C LEU A 729 -41.23 12.64 4.88
N GLN A 730 -40.37 12.60 3.85
CA GLN A 730 -39.04 11.99 3.92
C GLN A 730 -38.05 12.77 4.81
N ALA A 731 -38.30 14.05 5.11
CA ALA A 731 -37.29 14.90 5.73
C ALA A 731 -37.15 14.74 7.26
N ARG A 732 -38.18 14.31 8.02
CA ARG A 732 -38.08 14.15 9.48
C ARG A 732 -39.05 13.10 10.04
N LYS A 733 -38.51 12.00 10.56
CA LYS A 733 -39.19 11.00 11.40
C LYS A 733 -39.91 11.70 12.59
N TRP A 734 -41.24 11.57 12.75
CA TRP A 734 -42.07 11.43 13.99
C TRP A 734 -43.60 11.66 13.72
N ASP A 735 -44.44 11.28 14.70
CA ASP A 735 -45.91 11.03 14.76
C ASP A 735 -46.89 11.87 13.90
N ILE A 736 -47.88 11.19 13.29
CA ILE A 736 -48.72 11.67 12.16
C ILE A 736 -49.66 12.82 12.56
N ASP A 737 -50.31 12.75 13.72
CA ASP A 737 -51.29 13.75 14.16
C ASP A 737 -50.66 15.11 14.52
N ALA A 738 -49.42 15.10 15.03
CA ALA A 738 -48.68 16.31 15.33
C ALA A 738 -48.21 17.02 14.04
N SER A 739 -47.81 16.24 13.02
CA SER A 739 -47.41 16.77 11.72
C SER A 739 -48.57 17.40 10.94
N GLU A 740 -49.79 16.86 11.04
CA GLU A 740 -50.96 17.44 10.36
C GLU A 740 -51.35 18.81 10.96
N LYS A 741 -51.27 18.94 12.28
CA LYS A 741 -51.54 20.20 12.99
C LYS A 741 -50.48 21.27 12.68
N MET A 742 -49.22 20.88 12.56
CA MET A 742 -48.13 21.79 12.15
C MET A 742 -48.21 22.18 10.68
N PHE A 743 -48.61 21.27 9.78
CA PHE A 743 -48.75 21.57 8.36
C PHE A 743 -49.87 22.59 8.09
N ARG A 744 -50.98 22.52 8.86
CA ARG A 744 -52.02 23.56 8.86
C ARG A 744 -51.48 24.91 9.35
N ASN A 745 -50.70 24.92 10.42
CA ASN A 745 -50.06 26.15 10.93
C ASN A 745 -49.06 26.75 9.92
N TYR A 746 -48.32 25.91 9.19
CA TYR A 746 -47.37 26.34 8.15
C TYR A 746 -48.08 26.92 6.92
N LEU A 747 -49.18 26.29 6.46
CA LEU A 747 -50.01 26.82 5.37
C LEU A 747 -50.69 28.14 5.73
N GLN A 748 -51.06 28.32 7.00
CA GLN A 748 -51.62 29.57 7.50
C GLN A 748 -50.53 30.65 7.59
N TRP A 749 -49.36 30.33 8.15
CA TRP A 749 -48.18 31.21 8.18
C TRP A 749 -47.73 31.67 6.79
N ARG A 750 -47.79 30.78 5.78
CA ARG A 750 -47.42 31.09 4.39
C ARG A 750 -48.43 32.00 3.69
N LYS A 751 -49.72 31.91 4.04
CA LYS A 751 -50.75 32.86 3.56
C LYS A 751 -50.62 34.23 4.22
N ASP A 752 -50.19 34.27 5.48
CA ASP A 752 -50.05 35.52 6.24
C ASP A 752 -48.84 36.38 5.78
N PHE A 753 -47.85 35.80 5.09
CA PHE A 753 -46.59 36.48 4.72
C PHE A 753 -46.41 36.84 3.23
N ASN A 754 -47.40 36.59 2.36
CA ASN A 754 -47.49 37.04 0.95
C ASN A 754 -46.15 37.17 0.18
N ILE A 755 -45.43 36.06 -0.01
CA ILE A 755 -44.05 36.01 -0.54
C ILE A 755 -43.99 36.06 -2.09
N ASP A 756 -45.12 36.06 -2.79
CA ASP A 756 -45.16 35.94 -4.27
C ASP A 756 -44.81 37.24 -5.04
N GLU A 757 -44.55 38.37 -4.38
CA GLU A 757 -44.22 39.65 -5.06
C GLU A 757 -42.71 39.97 -5.20
N LEU A 758 -41.78 39.12 -4.72
CA LEU A 758 -40.35 39.50 -4.59
C LEU A 758 -39.38 38.90 -5.63
N SER A 759 -39.83 38.13 -6.63
CA SER A 759 -38.92 37.42 -7.55
C SER A 759 -38.97 37.80 -9.03
N GLU A 760 -39.52 38.96 -9.41
CA GLU A 760 -39.44 39.45 -10.80
C GLU A 760 -38.68 40.79 -10.88
N SER A 761 -37.38 40.76 -11.19
CA SER A 761 -36.69 41.81 -11.96
C SER A 761 -35.29 41.38 -12.42
N PHE A 762 -34.96 41.75 -13.66
CA PHE A 762 -33.70 41.59 -14.43
C PHE A 762 -33.60 40.39 -15.40
N GLU A 763 -34.17 40.55 -16.60
CA GLU A 763 -33.69 39.89 -17.83
C GLU A 763 -33.07 40.93 -18.77
N LEU A 764 -31.84 40.68 -19.25
CA LEU A 764 -31.15 41.49 -20.28
C LEU A 764 -31.79 41.33 -21.66
N THR A 765 -31.75 42.40 -22.46
CA THR A 765 -32.31 42.40 -23.82
C THR A 765 -31.45 41.60 -24.82
N LYS A 766 -32.08 41.12 -25.91
CA LYS A 766 -31.43 40.24 -26.92
C LYS A 766 -30.20 40.87 -27.58
N ASP A 767 -30.17 42.19 -27.72
CA ASP A 767 -29.08 42.89 -28.41
C ASP A 767 -27.84 43.08 -27.51
N GLU A 768 -28.04 43.21 -26.20
CA GLU A 768 -26.94 43.22 -25.20
C GLU A 768 -26.31 41.83 -25.06
N LYS A 769 -27.12 40.77 -25.22
CA LYS A 769 -26.66 39.38 -25.26
C LYS A 769 -25.82 39.09 -26.51
N ALA A 770 -26.21 39.65 -27.66
CA ALA A 770 -25.45 39.55 -28.92
C ALA A 770 -24.13 40.33 -28.88
N ALA A 771 -24.08 41.47 -28.17
CA ALA A 771 -22.85 42.22 -27.96
C ALA A 771 -21.88 41.50 -27.00
N LEU A 772 -22.37 40.80 -25.97
CA LEU A 772 -21.54 40.00 -25.06
C LEU A 772 -20.94 38.75 -25.73
N ASP A 773 -21.71 38.09 -26.60
CA ASP A 773 -21.24 36.93 -27.39
C ASP A 773 -20.10 37.29 -28.35
N GLN A 774 -19.96 38.56 -28.73
CA GLN A 774 -18.90 39.05 -29.61
C GLN A 774 -17.55 39.25 -28.87
N TYR A 775 -17.56 39.40 -27.54
CA TYR A 775 -16.37 39.74 -26.74
C TYR A 775 -15.82 38.60 -25.84
N TYR A 776 -16.60 37.54 -25.55
CA TYR A 776 -16.14 36.40 -24.72
C TYR A 776 -16.66 35.05 -25.23
N PRO A 777 -15.93 34.33 -26.11
CA PRO A 777 -16.48 33.14 -26.77
C PRO A 777 -16.33 31.82 -25.99
N GLN A 778 -15.65 31.77 -24.84
CA GLN A 778 -15.21 30.48 -24.25
C GLN A 778 -15.20 30.40 -22.72
N PHE A 779 -16.16 30.92 -21.97
CA PHE A 779 -16.30 30.54 -20.55
C PHE A 779 -17.75 30.68 -20.09
N PHE A 780 -18.41 29.55 -19.77
CA PHE A 780 -19.22 29.30 -18.56
C PHE A 780 -20.27 28.19 -18.75
N HIS A 781 -20.40 27.39 -17.69
CA HIS A 781 -21.24 26.21 -17.49
C HIS A 781 -22.74 26.55 -17.50
N LYS A 782 -23.58 25.72 -18.12
CA LYS A 782 -25.05 25.79 -17.94
C LYS A 782 -25.44 25.25 -16.56
N THR A 783 -26.02 26.12 -15.74
CA THR A 783 -26.78 25.75 -14.54
C THR A 783 -28.28 25.82 -14.83
N ASP A 784 -29.09 24.99 -14.18
CA ASP A 784 -30.55 25.17 -14.16
C ASP A 784 -30.95 26.43 -13.38
N LYS A 785 -32.22 26.87 -13.49
CA LYS A 785 -32.79 28.09 -12.86
C LYS A 785 -32.70 28.17 -11.31
N LEU A 786 -32.06 27.19 -10.65
CA LEU A 786 -31.78 27.14 -9.21
C LEU A 786 -30.27 26.96 -8.89
N GLY A 787 -29.37 27.17 -9.86
CA GLY A 787 -27.92 27.32 -9.61
C GLY A 787 -27.15 26.03 -9.33
N ARG A 788 -27.52 24.88 -9.90
CA ARG A 788 -26.74 23.63 -9.82
C ARG A 788 -26.12 23.24 -11.17
N PRO A 789 -24.89 22.69 -11.21
CA PRO A 789 -24.22 22.30 -12.45
C PRO A 789 -24.72 20.95 -13.00
N LEU A 790 -25.00 20.90 -14.31
CA LEU A 790 -25.35 19.70 -15.08
C LEU A 790 -24.09 19.12 -15.76
N TYR A 791 -23.82 17.82 -15.57
CA TYR A 791 -22.82 17.08 -16.35
C TYR A 791 -23.49 16.30 -17.50
N TYR A 792 -22.86 16.33 -18.68
CA TYR A 792 -23.11 15.59 -19.94
C TYR A 792 -24.15 16.12 -20.94
N GLN A 793 -23.65 16.67 -22.06
CA GLN A 793 -24.06 16.41 -23.47
C GLN A 793 -23.58 17.56 -24.37
N GLN A 794 -22.36 17.53 -24.91
CA GLN A 794 -21.95 18.37 -26.06
C GLN A 794 -20.57 17.96 -26.62
N PHE A 795 -20.48 16.77 -27.22
CA PHE A 795 -19.40 16.43 -28.15
C PHE A 795 -20.05 15.87 -29.41
N ASN A 796 -20.34 16.72 -30.39
CA ASN A 796 -20.97 16.27 -31.64
C ASN A 796 -20.49 16.95 -32.92
N LYS A 797 -19.36 17.69 -32.91
CA LYS A 797 -18.78 18.26 -34.14
C LYS A 797 -17.25 18.34 -34.08
N LEU A 798 -16.57 17.29 -34.51
CA LEU A 798 -15.15 17.32 -34.91
C LEU A 798 -14.94 16.24 -35.98
N ASP A 799 -14.54 16.65 -37.19
CA ASP A 799 -14.26 15.76 -38.32
C ASP A 799 -12.92 15.05 -38.11
N ALA A 800 -12.98 13.73 -37.94
CA ALA A 800 -11.83 12.89 -37.57
C ALA A 800 -10.95 12.46 -38.77
N SER A 801 -11.35 12.75 -40.02
CA SER A 801 -10.67 12.25 -41.22
C SER A 801 -9.27 12.82 -41.44
N ALA A 802 -9.01 14.07 -41.05
CA ALA A 802 -7.68 14.70 -41.19
C ALA A 802 -6.65 14.19 -40.17
N LEU A 803 -7.11 13.55 -39.09
CA LEU A 803 -6.24 13.09 -37.99
C LEU A 803 -5.60 11.73 -38.30
N PHE A 804 -6.21 10.95 -39.20
CA PHE A 804 -5.79 9.57 -39.52
C PHE A 804 -4.81 9.46 -40.70
N GLU A 805 -4.61 10.52 -41.49
CA GLU A 805 -3.61 10.52 -42.59
C GLU A 805 -2.15 10.66 -42.08
N LYS A 806 -1.93 10.96 -40.79
CA LYS A 806 -0.60 11.27 -40.23
C LYS A 806 0.04 10.18 -39.36
N ILE A 807 -0.61 9.02 -39.17
CA ILE A 807 -0.17 8.01 -38.19
C ILE A 807 0.14 6.68 -38.89
N THR A 808 1.37 6.18 -38.76
CA THR A 808 1.83 4.88 -39.31
C THR A 808 1.33 3.67 -38.49
N PRO A 809 1.06 2.49 -39.09
CA PRO A 809 0.05 1.56 -38.59
C PRO A 809 0.60 0.24 -37.99
N GLU A 810 1.60 0.26 -37.09
CA GLU A 810 2.18 -1.00 -36.59
C GLU A 810 1.70 -1.49 -35.21
N ARG A 811 0.92 -0.72 -34.43
CA ARG A 811 0.33 -1.23 -33.17
C ARG A 811 -1.02 -0.59 -32.85
N PHE A 812 -2.11 -1.30 -33.11
CA PHE A 812 -3.44 -0.97 -32.57
C PHE A 812 -4.07 -2.21 -31.93
N THR A 813 -4.42 -2.15 -30.64
CA THR A 813 -5.26 -3.15 -29.95
C THR A 813 -6.63 -2.55 -29.67
N LEU A 814 -7.68 -3.18 -30.18
CA LEU A 814 -9.05 -2.64 -30.24
C LEU A 814 -9.83 -2.87 -28.93
N ASN A 815 -9.42 -2.22 -27.84
CA ASN A 815 -10.08 -2.41 -26.53
C ASN A 815 -11.03 -1.28 -26.11
N GLN A 816 -11.19 -0.20 -26.88
CA GLN A 816 -12.06 0.92 -26.49
C GLN A 816 -12.71 1.64 -27.69
N VAL A 817 -13.80 1.11 -28.25
CA VAL A 817 -14.75 1.95 -29.03
C VAL A 817 -16.14 1.31 -29.07
N ILE A 818 -17.10 1.77 -28.25
CA ILE A 818 -18.53 1.73 -28.63
C ILE A 818 -19.26 2.93 -28.01
N SER A 819 -19.20 4.09 -28.68
CA SER A 819 -20.15 5.18 -28.37
C SER A 819 -20.62 5.98 -29.59
N ASN A 820 -20.00 5.83 -30.77
CA ASN A 820 -20.39 6.62 -31.94
C ASN A 820 -20.29 5.86 -33.28
N GLU A 821 -21.40 5.77 -34.02
CA GLU A 821 -21.56 4.94 -35.24
C GLU A 821 -20.71 5.42 -36.42
N ARG A 822 -20.49 6.73 -36.58
CA ARG A 822 -19.68 7.28 -37.68
C ARG A 822 -18.19 7.00 -37.50
N LEU A 823 -17.69 7.15 -36.27
CA LEU A 823 -16.28 6.90 -35.95
C LEU A 823 -15.90 5.43 -36.18
N VAL A 824 -16.80 4.51 -35.85
CA VAL A 824 -16.62 3.06 -36.08
C VAL A 824 -16.61 2.73 -37.58
N LYS A 825 -17.53 3.29 -38.38
CA LYS A 825 -17.55 3.02 -39.83
C LYS A 825 -16.32 3.58 -40.55
N ASP A 826 -15.84 4.76 -40.16
CA ASP A 826 -14.67 5.39 -40.79
C ASP A 826 -13.35 4.74 -40.34
N THR A 827 -13.25 4.30 -39.08
CA THR A 827 -12.09 3.52 -38.59
C THR A 827 -12.01 2.13 -39.21
N PHE A 828 -13.14 1.43 -39.37
CA PHE A 828 -13.17 0.13 -40.07
C PHE A 828 -12.87 0.27 -41.57
N ARG A 829 -13.32 1.34 -42.24
CA ARG A 829 -12.94 1.62 -43.65
C ARG A 829 -11.46 1.98 -43.80
N ALA A 830 -10.90 2.73 -42.85
CA ALA A 830 -9.48 3.06 -42.82
C ALA A 830 -8.61 1.81 -42.55
N CYS A 831 -9.02 0.95 -41.61
CA CYS A 831 -8.33 -0.32 -41.31
C CYS A 831 -8.48 -1.35 -42.45
N SER A 832 -9.63 -1.39 -43.14
CA SER A 832 -9.84 -2.27 -44.31
C SER A 832 -8.90 -1.94 -45.48
N LYS A 833 -8.54 -0.66 -45.65
CA LYS A 833 -7.54 -0.24 -46.65
C LYS A 833 -6.09 -0.55 -46.23
N ALA A 834 -5.81 -0.62 -44.93
CA ALA A 834 -4.51 -0.99 -44.39
C ALA A 834 -4.47 -2.51 -44.11
N ARG A 835 -4.13 -3.32 -45.12
CA ARG A 835 -4.03 -4.78 -44.98
C ARG A 835 -2.96 -5.18 -43.95
N GLY A 836 -3.37 -5.47 -42.72
CA GLY A 836 -2.51 -6.11 -41.71
C GLY A 836 -3.00 -5.89 -40.27
N LEU A 837 -3.82 -6.81 -39.74
CA LEU A 837 -4.11 -6.86 -38.30
C LEU A 837 -4.50 -8.28 -37.85
N HIS A 838 -3.85 -8.78 -36.80
CA HIS A 838 -4.22 -9.98 -36.05
C HIS A 838 -5.28 -9.63 -34.99
N VAL A 839 -6.44 -10.30 -35.01
CA VAL A 839 -7.52 -10.12 -34.03
C VAL A 839 -7.45 -11.25 -32.99
N SER A 840 -7.31 -10.92 -31.71
CA SER A 840 -7.40 -11.89 -30.59
C SER A 840 -8.87 -12.22 -30.28
N GLN A 841 -9.16 -13.50 -30.03
CA GLN A 841 -10.47 -14.18 -30.01
C GLN A 841 -11.49 -13.79 -28.89
N THR A 842 -11.36 -12.64 -28.23
CA THR A 842 -12.20 -12.28 -27.06
C THR A 842 -12.83 -10.89 -27.19
N VAL A 843 -14.17 -10.82 -27.14
CA VAL A 843 -14.93 -9.57 -27.06
C VAL A 843 -15.46 -9.40 -25.63
N ASN A 844 -14.85 -8.50 -24.86
CA ASN A 844 -15.33 -8.11 -23.54
C ASN A 844 -16.31 -6.93 -23.65
N ILE A 845 -17.56 -7.15 -23.25
CA ILE A 845 -18.58 -6.09 -23.14
C ILE A 845 -18.78 -5.82 -21.65
N MET A 846 -18.41 -4.63 -21.15
CA MET A 846 -18.63 -4.28 -19.74
C MET A 846 -19.36 -2.94 -19.53
N ASP A 847 -20.15 -2.98 -18.45
CA ASP A 847 -20.74 -1.94 -17.60
C ASP A 847 -21.78 -0.99 -18.23
N VAL A 848 -23.04 -1.47 -18.28
CA VAL A 848 -24.21 -0.65 -18.57
C VAL A 848 -24.81 -0.15 -17.26
N LYS A 849 -24.14 0.80 -16.61
CA LYS A 849 -24.77 1.60 -15.55
C LYS A 849 -25.42 2.83 -16.18
N GLY A 850 -26.76 2.83 -16.25
CA GLY A 850 -27.55 4.05 -16.48
C GLY A 850 -28.19 4.23 -17.87
N ILE A 851 -28.76 3.18 -18.47
CA ILE A 851 -29.55 3.33 -19.71
C ILE A 851 -31.02 3.01 -19.43
N ALA A 852 -31.88 4.02 -19.61
CA ALA A 852 -33.33 3.87 -19.52
C ALA A 852 -33.87 2.99 -20.67
N TYR A 853 -34.90 2.20 -20.36
CA TYR A 853 -35.56 1.16 -21.16
C TYR A 853 -35.80 1.49 -22.65
N TYR A 854 -35.99 2.78 -22.98
CA TYR A 854 -36.30 3.25 -24.34
C TYR A 854 -35.10 3.25 -25.31
N GLN A 855 -33.86 3.34 -24.83
CA GLN A 855 -32.67 3.34 -25.71
C GLN A 855 -32.22 1.94 -26.13
N PHE A 856 -32.69 0.89 -25.46
CA PHE A 856 -32.28 -0.49 -25.71
C PHE A 856 -32.81 -1.05 -27.05
N TRP A 857 -34.00 -0.62 -27.47
CA TRP A 857 -34.58 -1.04 -28.76
C TRP A 857 -33.80 -0.53 -29.98
N LYS A 858 -33.16 0.65 -29.87
CA LYS A 858 -32.25 1.17 -30.91
C LYS A 858 -30.93 0.38 -30.97
N ILE A 859 -30.55 -0.27 -29.88
CA ILE A 859 -29.29 -1.01 -29.74
C ILE A 859 -29.39 -2.39 -30.40
N ARG A 860 -30.58 -3.02 -30.42
CA ARG A 860 -30.83 -4.30 -31.12
C ARG A 860 -30.46 -4.25 -32.62
N GLY A 861 -30.86 -3.19 -33.32
CA GLY A 861 -30.51 -3.00 -34.74
C GLY A 861 -29.02 -2.72 -34.98
N ARG A 862 -28.30 -2.21 -33.97
CA ARG A 862 -26.86 -1.89 -34.02
C ARG A 862 -25.98 -3.12 -33.83
N PHE A 863 -26.41 -4.09 -33.00
CA PHE A 863 -25.67 -5.34 -32.80
C PHE A 863 -25.76 -6.27 -34.01
N GLN A 864 -26.94 -6.36 -34.64
CA GLN A 864 -27.16 -7.23 -35.79
C GLN A 864 -26.35 -6.80 -37.02
N SER A 865 -26.17 -5.49 -37.21
CA SER A 865 -25.37 -4.92 -38.30
C SER A 865 -23.86 -5.08 -38.10
N ILE A 866 -23.36 -5.01 -36.86
CA ILE A 866 -21.94 -5.24 -36.55
C ILE A 866 -21.56 -6.71 -36.74
N ILE A 867 -22.44 -7.64 -36.37
CA ILE A 867 -22.23 -9.08 -36.55
C ILE A 867 -22.23 -9.46 -38.03
N GLN A 868 -23.14 -8.89 -38.83
CA GLN A 868 -23.18 -9.10 -40.28
C GLN A 868 -21.90 -8.60 -40.98
N ILE A 869 -21.40 -7.43 -40.57
CA ILE A 869 -20.14 -6.87 -41.10
C ILE A 869 -18.92 -7.72 -40.71
N LEU A 870 -18.91 -8.34 -39.53
CA LEU A 870 -17.83 -9.24 -39.11
C LEU A 870 -17.86 -10.57 -39.89
N GLN A 871 -19.07 -11.11 -40.14
CA GLN A 871 -19.26 -12.32 -40.95
C GLN A 871 -18.90 -12.11 -42.43
N ASP A 872 -19.27 -10.98 -43.01
CA ASP A 872 -18.98 -10.66 -44.42
C ASP A 872 -17.47 -10.46 -44.68
N ASN A 873 -16.71 -10.03 -43.66
CA ASN A 873 -15.28 -9.73 -43.80
C ASN A 873 -14.33 -10.84 -43.33
N TYR A 874 -14.77 -11.75 -42.46
CA TYR A 874 -13.92 -12.82 -41.89
C TYR A 874 -14.69 -14.14 -41.70
N PRO A 875 -14.90 -14.93 -42.77
CA PRO A 875 -15.66 -16.19 -42.72
C PRO A 875 -14.93 -17.35 -42.00
N GLU A 876 -13.66 -17.20 -41.64
CA GLU A 876 -12.82 -18.26 -41.03
C GLU A 876 -12.85 -18.29 -39.49
N LEU A 877 -13.53 -17.35 -38.83
CA LEU A 877 -13.60 -17.29 -37.36
C LEU A 877 -14.60 -18.32 -36.80
N SER A 878 -14.09 -19.48 -36.37
CA SER A 878 -14.90 -20.46 -35.61
C SER A 878 -15.16 -19.99 -34.17
N GLY A 879 -16.32 -19.38 -33.93
CA GLY A 879 -17.03 -19.27 -32.64
C GLY A 879 -16.40 -18.40 -31.52
N PRO A 880 -16.85 -17.14 -31.32
CA PRO A 880 -16.39 -16.30 -30.20
C PRO A 880 -16.96 -16.74 -28.83
N ILE A 881 -16.17 -16.51 -27.77
CA ILE A 881 -16.59 -16.64 -26.35
C ILE A 881 -17.13 -15.30 -25.88
N VAL A 882 -18.34 -15.30 -25.28
CA VAL A 882 -19.01 -14.07 -24.81
C VAL A 882 -19.19 -14.11 -23.29
N ILE A 883 -18.65 -13.10 -22.59
CA ILE A 883 -18.75 -12.95 -21.14
C ILE A 883 -19.69 -11.77 -20.84
N ILE A 884 -20.72 -11.99 -20.02
CA ILE A 884 -21.72 -10.97 -19.65
C ILE A 884 -21.78 -10.82 -18.13
N ASN A 885 -21.49 -9.61 -17.62
CA ASN A 885 -21.70 -9.25 -16.22
C ASN A 885 -23.00 -8.45 -16.08
N ALA A 886 -24.03 -9.03 -15.44
CA ALA A 886 -25.36 -8.43 -15.34
C ALA A 886 -25.80 -8.18 -13.87
N PRO A 887 -26.22 -6.96 -13.49
CA PRO A 887 -26.86 -6.70 -12.20
C PRO A 887 -28.34 -7.12 -12.18
N THR A 888 -28.94 -7.17 -10.98
CA THR A 888 -30.34 -7.59 -10.72
C THR A 888 -31.39 -6.84 -11.56
N GLY A 889 -32.38 -7.55 -12.11
CA GLY A 889 -33.61 -6.99 -12.68
C GLY A 889 -33.75 -6.96 -14.21
N PHE A 890 -32.94 -7.73 -14.96
CA PHE A 890 -32.97 -7.76 -16.43
C PHE A 890 -33.32 -9.14 -17.01
N SER A 891 -34.59 -9.54 -16.94
CA SER A 891 -35.11 -10.79 -17.55
C SER A 891 -34.99 -10.86 -19.09
N THR A 892 -34.75 -9.73 -19.76
CA THR A 892 -34.67 -9.64 -21.24
C THR A 892 -33.33 -10.08 -21.83
N ILE A 893 -32.26 -10.14 -21.01
CA ILE A 893 -30.92 -10.56 -21.46
C ILE A 893 -30.92 -12.05 -21.84
N TRP A 894 -31.64 -12.89 -21.11
CA TRP A 894 -31.72 -14.32 -21.39
C TRP A 894 -32.38 -14.64 -22.75
N LYS A 895 -33.42 -13.89 -23.14
CA LYS A 895 -34.07 -14.04 -24.46
C LYS A 895 -33.11 -13.71 -25.61
N VAL A 896 -32.14 -12.83 -25.38
CA VAL A 896 -31.07 -12.50 -26.35
C VAL A 896 -30.00 -13.58 -26.36
N VAL A 897 -29.58 -14.10 -25.21
CA VAL A 897 -28.61 -15.21 -25.11
C VAL A 897 -29.17 -16.48 -25.77
N LYS A 898 -30.43 -16.81 -25.52
CA LYS A 898 -31.14 -17.94 -26.15
C LYS A 898 -31.23 -17.77 -27.67
N ALA A 899 -31.57 -16.58 -28.16
CA ALA A 899 -31.59 -16.29 -29.60
C ALA A 899 -30.18 -16.36 -30.25
N MET A 900 -29.12 -16.02 -29.52
CA MET A 900 -27.73 -16.12 -29.98
C MET A 900 -27.24 -17.58 -30.02
N MET A 901 -27.65 -18.42 -29.06
CA MET A 901 -27.39 -19.86 -29.02
C MET A 901 -28.19 -20.60 -30.10
N ASP A 902 -29.46 -20.27 -30.29
CA ASP A 902 -30.33 -20.88 -31.33
C ASP A 902 -29.85 -20.55 -32.76
N GLN A 903 -29.11 -19.46 -32.96
CA GLN A 903 -28.50 -19.06 -34.24
C GLN A 903 -27.04 -19.55 -34.40
N ALA A 904 -26.52 -20.39 -33.48
CA ALA A 904 -25.17 -20.96 -33.49
C ALA A 904 -24.01 -19.95 -33.62
N THR A 905 -24.20 -18.72 -33.11
CA THR A 905 -23.22 -17.62 -33.27
C THR A 905 -22.12 -17.56 -32.22
N ALA A 906 -22.22 -18.32 -31.11
CA ALA A 906 -21.22 -18.39 -30.04
C ALA A 906 -21.10 -19.83 -29.52
N SER A 907 -19.87 -20.28 -29.21
CA SER A 907 -19.59 -21.65 -28.72
C SER A 907 -19.66 -21.78 -27.20
N LYS A 908 -19.49 -20.68 -26.46
CA LYS A 908 -19.50 -20.65 -24.99
C LYS A 908 -19.95 -19.29 -24.47
N VAL A 909 -20.88 -19.27 -23.50
CA VAL A 909 -21.37 -18.04 -22.86
C VAL A 909 -21.29 -18.19 -21.35
N SER A 910 -20.65 -17.23 -20.67
CA SER A 910 -20.52 -17.21 -19.20
C SER A 910 -21.20 -15.97 -18.63
N ILE A 911 -22.11 -16.18 -17.68
CA ILE A 911 -22.88 -15.11 -17.02
C ILE A 911 -22.44 -15.01 -15.56
N HIS A 912 -22.02 -13.82 -15.15
CA HIS A 912 -21.65 -13.53 -13.76
C HIS A 912 -22.60 -12.50 -13.14
N GLY A 913 -23.04 -12.75 -11.90
CA GLY A 913 -23.91 -11.86 -11.12
C GLY A 913 -25.17 -12.54 -10.59
N SER A 914 -25.94 -11.83 -9.76
CA SER A 914 -27.14 -12.33 -9.07
C SER A 914 -28.38 -12.54 -9.98
N GLY A 915 -28.29 -12.15 -11.25
CA GLY A 915 -29.37 -12.33 -12.24
C GLY A 915 -29.64 -13.78 -12.67
N TYR A 916 -28.81 -14.76 -12.26
CA TYR A 916 -28.99 -16.17 -12.65
C TYR A 916 -30.25 -16.82 -12.03
N LYS A 917 -30.75 -16.29 -10.90
CA LYS A 917 -31.93 -16.82 -10.18
C LYS A 917 -33.24 -16.70 -10.98
N GLU A 918 -33.41 -15.62 -11.75
CA GLU A 918 -34.59 -15.44 -12.61
C GLU A 918 -34.57 -16.38 -13.83
N ALA A 919 -33.37 -16.70 -14.34
CA ALA A 919 -33.20 -17.65 -15.43
C ALA A 919 -33.56 -19.10 -15.01
N LEU A 920 -33.27 -19.47 -13.76
CA LEU A 920 -33.66 -20.77 -13.19
C LEU A 920 -35.17 -20.90 -12.97
N LYS A 921 -35.86 -19.80 -12.62
CA LYS A 921 -37.32 -19.77 -12.42
C LYS A 921 -38.12 -19.99 -13.71
N GLU A 922 -37.64 -19.54 -14.87
CA GLU A 922 -38.28 -19.80 -16.18
C GLU A 922 -38.01 -21.22 -16.71
N LEU A 923 -37.05 -21.97 -16.13
CA LEU A 923 -36.71 -23.35 -16.50
C LEU A 923 -37.49 -24.42 -15.71
N SER A 924 -38.49 -24.01 -14.91
CA SER A 924 -39.36 -24.88 -14.11
C SER A 924 -38.60 -25.89 -13.23
N PHE A 925 -37.56 -25.44 -12.53
CA PHE A 925 -36.93 -26.19 -11.44
C PHE A 925 -37.41 -25.66 -10.08
N ASP A 926 -37.58 -26.58 -9.12
CA ASP A 926 -38.40 -26.44 -7.90
C ASP A 926 -38.03 -25.29 -6.93
N GLU A 927 -39.02 -24.86 -6.13
CA GLU A 927 -39.01 -23.64 -5.28
C GLU A 927 -38.12 -23.68 -4.01
N ASN A 928 -37.32 -24.72 -3.80
CA ASN A 928 -36.55 -24.92 -2.55
C ASN A 928 -35.03 -24.73 -2.72
N LEU A 929 -34.59 -23.54 -3.13
CA LEU A 929 -33.16 -23.16 -3.10
C LEU A 929 -32.90 -22.07 -2.04
N PRO A 930 -31.90 -22.21 -1.15
CA PRO A 930 -31.61 -21.23 -0.10
C PRO A 930 -31.25 -19.86 -0.67
N THR A 931 -31.64 -18.80 0.04
CA THR A 931 -31.54 -17.40 -0.42
C THR A 931 -30.11 -16.88 -0.62
N GLU A 932 -29.08 -17.59 -0.16
CA GLU A 932 -27.69 -17.10 -0.10
C GLU A 932 -26.70 -17.72 -1.10
N PHE A 933 -27.15 -18.11 -2.29
CA PHE A 933 -26.20 -18.44 -3.37
C PHE A 933 -25.76 -17.20 -4.16
N GLY A 934 -24.46 -16.88 -4.09
CA GLY A 934 -23.74 -16.01 -5.03
C GLY A 934 -22.78 -16.85 -5.88
N GLY A 935 -23.15 -17.16 -7.12
CA GLY A 935 -22.41 -18.07 -7.99
C GLY A 935 -22.42 -17.68 -9.47
N SER A 936 -21.47 -18.22 -10.25
CA SER A 936 -21.39 -18.06 -11.71
C SER A 936 -22.03 -19.25 -12.42
N CYS A 937 -22.75 -19.01 -13.51
CA CYS A 937 -23.37 -20.04 -14.33
C CYS A 937 -22.63 -20.18 -15.67
N VAL A 938 -22.22 -21.40 -16.02
CA VAL A 938 -21.53 -21.71 -17.28
C VAL A 938 -22.32 -22.80 -18.01
N CYS A 939 -22.82 -22.47 -19.21
CA CYS A 939 -23.37 -23.48 -20.11
C CYS A 939 -22.42 -23.65 -21.33
N SER A 940 -22.19 -24.89 -21.75
CA SER A 940 -21.33 -25.25 -22.88
C SER A 940 -21.97 -26.33 -23.73
N LEU A 941 -21.77 -26.26 -25.05
CA LEU A 941 -22.12 -27.33 -26.00
C LEU A 941 -20.85 -28.14 -26.33
N HIS A 942 -20.92 -29.47 -26.24
CA HIS A 942 -19.79 -30.34 -26.59
C HIS A 942 -19.62 -30.47 -28.13
N ALA A 943 -18.41 -30.80 -28.59
CA ALA A 943 -18.08 -30.87 -30.02
C ALA A 943 -18.94 -31.90 -30.78
N ASP A 944 -19.28 -33.02 -30.16
CA ASP A 944 -20.10 -34.09 -30.76
C ASP A 944 -21.59 -33.72 -30.83
N GLU A 945 -22.05 -32.77 -30.00
CA GLU A 945 -23.44 -32.27 -30.00
C GLU A 945 -23.68 -31.22 -31.10
N LYS A 946 -22.60 -30.62 -31.61
CA LYS A 946 -22.63 -29.57 -32.64
C LYS A 946 -23.06 -30.11 -34.00
N GLU A 947 -22.65 -31.33 -34.36
CA GLU A 947 -23.07 -32.01 -35.60
C GLU A 947 -24.53 -32.49 -35.55
N LEU A 948 -25.02 -32.87 -34.36
CA LEU A 948 -26.45 -33.17 -34.11
C LEU A 948 -27.31 -31.90 -34.15
N TYR A 949 -26.74 -30.76 -33.74
CA TYR A 949 -27.43 -29.47 -33.70
C TYR A 949 -27.77 -28.91 -35.09
N GLU A 950 -26.92 -29.17 -36.09
CA GLU A 950 -27.05 -28.68 -37.46
C GLU A 950 -28.12 -29.41 -38.28
N ASN A 951 -28.50 -30.64 -37.90
CA ASN A 951 -29.37 -31.51 -38.71
C ASN A 951 -30.82 -31.69 -38.20
N GLY A 952 -31.21 -31.08 -37.06
CA GLY A 952 -32.53 -31.32 -36.42
C GLY A 952 -33.50 -30.13 -36.44
N THR A 953 -34.74 -30.34 -36.88
CA THR A 953 -35.85 -29.38 -36.74
C THR A 953 -36.47 -29.41 -35.33
N SER A 954 -36.92 -28.23 -34.88
CA SER A 954 -37.31 -27.85 -33.52
C SER A 954 -38.23 -28.81 -32.76
N LYS A 955 -37.87 -29.16 -31.51
CA LYS A 955 -38.55 -28.62 -30.30
C LYS A 955 -37.98 -29.10 -28.95
N ASP A 956 -37.19 -30.18 -28.92
CA ASP A 956 -36.56 -30.65 -27.68
C ASP A 956 -35.06 -30.88 -27.91
N LYS A 957 -34.21 -30.06 -27.27
CA LYS A 957 -32.74 -30.19 -27.30
C LYS A 957 -32.19 -30.09 -25.87
N PRO A 958 -31.32 -31.00 -25.40
CA PRO A 958 -30.72 -30.93 -24.06
C PRO A 958 -29.55 -29.94 -24.05
N SER A 959 -29.43 -29.16 -22.98
CA SER A 959 -28.28 -28.29 -22.70
C SER A 959 -27.79 -28.60 -21.30
N THR A 960 -26.53 -29.02 -21.14
CA THR A 960 -25.93 -29.21 -19.82
C THR A 960 -25.50 -27.85 -19.26
N CYS A 961 -25.84 -27.57 -18.00
CA CYS A 961 -25.45 -26.33 -17.36
C CYS A 961 -24.96 -26.60 -15.93
N ALA A 962 -23.77 -26.07 -15.59
CA ALA A 962 -23.11 -26.30 -14.31
C ALA A 962 -23.18 -25.02 -13.46
N ILE A 963 -23.55 -25.17 -12.19
CA ILE A 963 -23.69 -24.08 -11.22
C ILE A 963 -22.64 -24.27 -10.11
N LYS A 964 -21.92 -23.19 -9.76
CA LYS A 964 -20.92 -23.20 -8.68
C LYS A 964 -21.36 -22.25 -7.57
N GLY A 965 -21.50 -22.74 -6.34
CA GLY A 965 -21.91 -21.93 -5.17
C GLY A 965 -20.76 -21.16 -4.47
N PRO A 966 -21.09 -20.25 -3.52
CA PRO A 966 -20.11 -19.57 -2.67
C PRO A 966 -19.51 -20.52 -1.61
N ARG A 967 -18.40 -20.10 -0.98
CA ARG A 967 -17.70 -20.89 0.05
C ARG A 967 -18.52 -20.95 1.36
N PRO A 968 -18.57 -22.11 2.05
CA PRO A 968 -19.30 -22.25 3.31
C PRO A 968 -18.62 -21.47 4.45
N THR A 969 -19.43 -21.04 5.43
CA THR A 969 -18.93 -20.37 6.65
C THR A 969 -18.44 -21.39 7.69
N LEU A 970 -17.61 -20.95 8.64
CA LEU A 970 -16.95 -21.84 9.61
C LEU A 970 -17.93 -22.62 10.50
N ASP A 971 -19.09 -22.03 10.80
CA ASP A 971 -20.15 -22.67 11.59
C ASP A 971 -20.91 -23.76 10.82
N GLU A 972 -21.05 -23.63 9.50
CA GLU A 972 -21.72 -24.64 8.65
C GLU A 972 -20.84 -25.88 8.45
N VAL A 973 -19.53 -25.70 8.37
CA VAL A 973 -18.54 -26.78 8.30
C VAL A 973 -18.48 -27.57 9.61
N SER A 974 -18.67 -26.89 10.75
CA SER A 974 -18.69 -27.55 12.07
C SER A 974 -19.89 -28.50 12.26
N ASN A 975 -20.97 -28.30 11.50
CA ASN A 975 -22.20 -29.12 11.55
C ASN A 975 -22.26 -30.20 10.47
N GLY A 976 -21.24 -30.35 9.61
CA GLY A 976 -21.09 -31.48 8.70
C GLY A 976 -21.96 -31.48 7.43
N ASN A 977 -22.49 -30.34 6.98
CA ASN A 977 -23.26 -30.25 5.74
C ASN A 977 -22.36 -29.89 4.53
N PHE A 978 -22.23 -30.78 3.54
CA PHE A 978 -21.36 -30.63 2.36
C PHE A 978 -22.10 -30.63 0.99
N GLU A 979 -23.37 -30.21 0.93
CA GLU A 979 -24.16 -30.22 -0.32
C GLU A 979 -23.99 -28.96 -1.21
N ASN A 980 -22.77 -28.58 -1.59
CA ASN A 980 -22.56 -27.33 -2.38
C ASN A 980 -22.00 -27.51 -3.81
N ILE A 981 -22.07 -28.71 -4.38
CA ILE A 981 -21.80 -28.92 -5.82
C ILE A 981 -22.86 -29.86 -6.40
N GLY A 982 -23.66 -29.36 -7.35
CA GLY A 982 -24.61 -30.16 -8.12
C GLY A 982 -24.38 -30.00 -9.63
N VAL A 983 -24.30 -31.12 -10.35
CA VAL A 983 -24.36 -31.17 -11.82
C VAL A 983 -25.73 -31.73 -12.16
N ILE A 984 -26.57 -30.96 -12.86
CA ILE A 984 -27.93 -31.38 -13.20
C ILE A 984 -27.96 -31.70 -14.70
N ASN A 985 -28.05 -32.99 -15.04
CA ASN A 985 -28.38 -33.47 -16.38
C ASN A 985 -29.88 -33.67 -16.49
N LYS A 986 -30.46 -33.38 -17.67
CA LYS A 986 -31.90 -33.47 -17.88
C LYS A 986 -32.45 -34.90 -17.99
N ASP A 987 -31.55 -35.89 -18.12
CA ASP A 987 -31.92 -37.26 -18.47
C ASP A 987 -31.65 -38.30 -17.37
N ASP A 988 -31.16 -37.90 -16.20
CA ASP A 988 -30.93 -38.83 -15.09
C ASP A 988 -31.79 -38.46 -13.87
N ASP A 989 -32.87 -39.23 -13.67
CA ASP A 989 -33.55 -39.30 -12.38
C ASP A 989 -32.58 -39.93 -11.34
N ALA A 990 -32.19 -39.10 -10.37
CA ALA A 990 -31.56 -39.45 -9.08
C ALA A 990 -30.14 -40.06 -9.07
N SER A 991 -29.15 -39.20 -8.83
CA SER A 991 -28.15 -39.36 -7.75
C SER A 991 -27.40 -38.07 -7.49
#